data_AF-A0A9P1FIX3-F1
#
_entry.id   AF-A0A9P1FIX3-F1
#
_cell.length_a   1.000
_cell.length_b   1.000
_cell.length_c   1.000
_cell.angle_alpha   90.00
_cell.angle_beta   90.00
_cell.angle_gamma   90.00
#
_symmetry.space_group_name_H-M   'P 1'
#
loop_
_entity.id
_entity.type
_entity.pdbx_description
1 polymer ?
#
loop_
_entity_poly.entity_id
_entity_poly.type
_entity_poly.pdbx_seq_one_letter_code
_entity_poly.pdbx_strand_id
1 'polypeptide(L)'
;MSPPPKLRKSKSVEQTYQKKTQVEHILLRPDTYVGSIEHQDESLWVWNEKKEEMQYKDISYVPALYKVFDEILVNAADNLQRDPKMKVIKVDIDKSKGRIRVWNDGKGIPIQLHKKYKVFVPELVFGHLLTSDNYDDSERKVTGGRNGYGAKLTNVFSKKFVIETAGGGKKYKQEWTNNMSKKGKPNVTKGSAGSSYTSVEFWPDLAKFGMKELEADTLALMMRRVYDIAGTSGDRCSVYLNGRKLPVKNFVDYCSYFHNGDGHAFAQIGKRWQVLVARSDGDGFEQNSFVNAISTPKGGTHVNYILDQLIDAILSKASKQAGKGTEIKRVHVKSHLWLFVNCLIENPAFGSQTKEQMTLKVSQFGSTCSLPRSFIDEIVNNTGIVDAVISEAQSKLTLMMDKNVSKASHGKRVLGIPKLEDANEAGGNHSKDCTLILTEGDSAKALAVAGLAMLGRDKYGVFPLRGKLLNVRELNQKSLAENKEAMNIVKILGLSFDKKSSKDLRYGKVMIMADQDYDGSHIKGLLINFFHYFWPDLLRGKQGFLQQFITPIVKATKDGKVLQFFTMVEYEKWKKKTKDGAGWKIKYYKGLGTSTAAEAKDYFGKIQDHRIDFRWKGNSENKLIDMAFNKGRADDRKTWMNKYQEGTFVDHSKRAVSYEDFVNKELVQFSRYDLMRSVPSVMDGLKPTQRKVLYCCFKRNLKSDVKVAQLVGYVGEHSAYHHGEASLSGTIVSMAQDFVGSNNLNLLIPSGQFGTRAQGGKDAASARYIYTRLAPIARMLFCSLDDPVLEYQAEEGQKIEPYWYAPIIPMILVNGSEGIGTGWSTSVPNYNPLDIIANMRQFIKKKPMQNMQPWYRGFTGTIKPSGEKGKYDCLGSFSKTSTTILQITELPLKKWTQDYKEFLQSNMPGGDNKKSKLNIYDVREYHTERQVHFVVRMDGNKLKEAEQKDGIEVAMKLKGSINETNMVLFNHEGKITKYKNAKEIMQEFAKVRLKMYDLRKKYLIQKLTLEKELLGNRARFIGMIIAKKLHINNRKKADIVKDLTRLKFRKFGDTTPPRTGYEYLLGMQILTLTHERKLELEKLYKFKSDELAQVKKTSIQQMWSNDLDRLEQAIREMYGNEEREISSGKKRKAKSGDVVADLKRPASALTSKLWKGSKKGRGGKGAKGKGRKSRGQEEEEEAEEPGKPEVNEATEQLFGDVARWTSGLLKVPGGLGGGKKRRRLDTNKVLLQKCPQL
;
A
#
# COMPACT_ATOMS: atom_id res chain seq x y z
N MET A 1 14.05 -67.11 -6.52
CA MET A 1 12.82 -67.77 -7.01
C MET A 1 11.99 -68.17 -5.80
N SER A 2 10.87 -67.48 -5.57
CA SER A 2 9.91 -67.82 -4.50
C SER A 2 9.10 -69.06 -4.91
N PRO A 3 8.73 -69.96 -3.99
CA PRO A 3 7.94 -71.14 -4.33
C PRO A 3 6.54 -70.75 -4.83
N PRO A 4 5.91 -71.56 -5.70
CA PRO A 4 4.59 -71.25 -6.23
C PRO A 4 3.53 -71.31 -5.10
N PRO A 5 2.47 -70.47 -5.18
CA PRO A 5 1.42 -70.47 -4.16
C PRO A 5 0.67 -71.81 -4.18
N LYS A 6 0.59 -72.48 -3.02
CA LYS A 6 -0.19 -73.72 -2.86
C LYS A 6 -1.65 -73.49 -3.26
N LEU A 7 -2.18 -74.32 -4.17
CA LEU A 7 -3.60 -74.41 -4.52
C LEU A 7 -4.45 -74.56 -3.25
N ARG A 8 -5.28 -73.56 -2.94
CA ARG A 8 -6.21 -73.62 -1.80
C ARG A 8 -7.33 -74.63 -2.09
N LYS A 9 -7.44 -75.68 -1.28
CA LYS A 9 -8.64 -76.54 -1.24
C LYS A 9 -9.89 -75.67 -1.03
N SER A 10 -10.94 -75.90 -1.82
CA SER A 10 -12.26 -75.31 -1.66
C SER A 10 -12.79 -75.66 -0.25
N LYS A 11 -12.98 -74.64 0.59
CA LYS A 11 -13.56 -74.80 1.93
C LYS A 11 -15.05 -75.10 1.80
N SER A 12 -15.60 -75.98 2.63
CA SER A 12 -17.05 -76.16 2.71
C SER A 12 -17.73 -74.89 3.24
N VAL A 13 -19.06 -74.80 3.10
CA VAL A 13 -19.84 -73.66 3.59
C VAL A 13 -19.66 -73.50 5.11
N GLU A 14 -19.65 -74.60 5.86
CA GLU A 14 -19.46 -74.64 7.32
C GLU A 14 -18.04 -74.22 7.74
N GLN A 15 -17.03 -74.49 6.91
CA GLN A 15 -15.66 -74.04 7.15
C GLN A 15 -15.46 -72.56 6.82
N THR A 16 -16.29 -72.00 5.94
CA THR A 16 -16.22 -70.61 5.46
C THR A 16 -16.95 -69.66 6.39
N TYR A 17 -18.16 -70.01 6.84
CA TYR A 17 -18.98 -69.19 7.72
C TYR A 17 -18.98 -69.75 9.14
N GLN A 18 -18.19 -69.12 10.02
CA GLN A 18 -18.02 -69.58 11.41
C GLN A 18 -18.68 -68.62 12.39
N LYS A 19 -19.43 -69.14 13.37
CA LYS A 19 -19.90 -68.39 14.54
C LYS A 19 -18.91 -68.59 15.69
N LYS A 20 -18.45 -67.50 16.29
CA LYS A 20 -17.56 -67.52 17.46
C LYS A 20 -18.27 -66.99 18.69
N THR A 21 -17.91 -67.49 19.85
CA THR A 21 -18.29 -66.87 21.12
C THR A 21 -17.58 -65.53 21.30
N GLN A 22 -18.07 -64.67 22.19
CA GLN A 22 -17.48 -63.34 22.38
C GLN A 22 -16.03 -63.42 22.89
N VAL A 23 -15.72 -64.37 23.79
CA VAL A 23 -14.36 -64.59 24.30
C VAL A 23 -13.43 -65.11 23.19
N GLU A 24 -13.90 -66.06 22.36
CA GLU A 24 -13.13 -66.54 21.20
C GLU A 24 -12.87 -65.42 20.19
N HIS A 25 -13.85 -64.54 19.96
CA HIS A 25 -13.67 -63.40 19.07
C HIS A 25 -12.64 -62.41 19.62
N ILE A 26 -12.67 -62.09 20.92
CA ILE A 26 -11.68 -61.21 21.57
C ILE A 26 -10.26 -61.78 21.41
N LEU A 27 -10.10 -63.09 21.62
CA LEU A 27 -8.80 -63.76 21.46
C LEU A 27 -8.35 -63.84 20.00
N LEU A 28 -9.29 -63.99 19.05
CA LEU A 28 -8.99 -64.06 17.61
C LEU A 28 -8.71 -62.69 17.00
N ARG A 29 -9.36 -61.64 17.50
CA ARG A 29 -9.33 -60.26 16.97
C ARG A 29 -9.10 -59.24 18.11
N PRO A 30 -7.94 -59.31 18.79
CA PRO A 30 -7.63 -58.49 19.97
C PRO A 30 -7.59 -56.98 19.68
N ASP A 31 -7.22 -56.59 18.46
CA ASP A 31 -6.97 -55.21 18.04
C ASP A 31 -8.11 -54.23 18.39
N THR A 32 -9.35 -54.65 18.15
CA THR A 32 -10.54 -53.83 18.43
C THR A 32 -10.86 -53.64 19.92
N TYR A 33 -10.26 -54.44 20.81
CA TYR A 33 -10.54 -54.42 22.25
C TYR A 33 -9.38 -53.89 23.08
N VAL A 34 -8.18 -54.42 22.87
CA VAL A 34 -6.98 -54.12 23.66
C VAL A 34 -5.85 -53.53 22.83
N GLY A 35 -5.98 -53.51 21.50
CA GLY A 35 -4.91 -53.15 20.57
C GLY A 35 -4.14 -54.38 20.07
N SER A 36 -3.08 -54.12 19.31
CA SER A 36 -2.23 -55.15 18.68
C SER A 36 -1.56 -56.06 19.72
N ILE A 37 -1.51 -57.36 19.41
CA ILE A 37 -0.70 -58.36 20.13
C ILE A 37 0.70 -58.53 19.55
N GLU A 38 0.97 -57.93 18.39
CA GLU A 38 2.30 -57.85 17.79
C GLU A 38 3.10 -56.71 18.42
N HIS A 39 4.42 -56.87 18.49
CA HIS A 39 5.35 -55.82 18.89
C HIS A 39 5.21 -54.59 17.98
N GLN A 40 5.24 -53.42 18.59
CA GLN A 40 5.27 -52.13 17.90
C GLN A 40 6.46 -51.33 18.39
N ASP A 41 7.19 -50.78 17.43
CA ASP A 41 8.31 -49.88 17.67
C ASP A 41 7.77 -48.44 17.67
N GLU A 42 7.81 -47.78 18.83
CA GLU A 42 7.37 -46.38 18.99
C GLU A 42 8.35 -45.58 19.85
N SER A 43 8.58 -44.33 19.48
CA SER A 43 9.34 -43.37 20.29
C SER A 43 8.43 -42.79 21.38
N LEU A 44 8.61 -43.24 22.61
CA LEU A 44 7.77 -42.87 23.74
C LEU A 44 8.62 -42.44 24.93
N TRP A 45 8.04 -41.56 25.75
CA TRP A 45 8.57 -41.32 27.09
C TRP A 45 8.39 -42.58 27.93
N VAL A 46 9.43 -43.03 28.62
CA VAL A 46 9.41 -44.13 29.58
C VAL A 46 10.20 -43.79 30.84
N TRP A 47 9.98 -44.54 31.91
CA TRP A 47 10.71 -44.34 33.16
C TRP A 47 12.10 -44.96 33.09
N ASN A 48 13.15 -44.18 33.37
CA ASN A 48 14.50 -44.69 33.50
C ASN A 48 14.84 -44.87 34.99
N GLU A 49 14.84 -46.13 35.46
CA GLU A 49 15.13 -46.44 36.86
C GLU A 49 16.53 -46.02 37.33
N LYS A 50 17.54 -46.05 36.44
CA LYS A 50 18.93 -45.73 36.83
C LYS A 50 19.14 -44.25 37.09
N LYS A 51 18.45 -43.40 36.32
CA LYS A 51 18.56 -41.95 36.39
C LYS A 51 17.44 -41.29 37.19
N GLU A 52 16.40 -42.04 37.52
CA GLU A 52 15.17 -41.55 38.16
C GLU A 52 14.52 -40.36 37.41
N GLU A 53 14.50 -40.43 36.08
CA GLU A 53 13.92 -39.40 35.20
C GLU A 53 13.09 -40.03 34.06
N MET A 54 12.24 -39.24 33.40
CA MET A 54 11.60 -39.67 32.16
C MET A 54 12.61 -39.58 31.02
N GLN A 55 12.65 -40.60 30.18
CA GLN A 55 13.52 -40.66 29.02
C GLN A 55 12.68 -40.89 27.76
N TYR A 56 12.88 -40.03 26.76
CA TYR A 56 12.34 -40.25 25.42
C TYR A 56 13.26 -41.21 24.66
N LYS A 57 12.77 -42.38 24.29
CA LYS A 57 13.54 -43.38 23.52
C LYS A 57 12.62 -44.24 22.66
N ASP A 58 13.20 -44.84 21.63
CA ASP A 58 12.55 -45.90 20.87
C ASP A 58 12.41 -47.14 21.75
N ILE A 59 11.18 -47.64 21.84
CA ILE A 59 10.86 -48.86 22.57
C ILE A 59 10.13 -49.85 21.67
N SER A 60 10.36 -51.14 21.90
CA SER A 60 9.56 -52.21 21.32
C SER A 60 8.67 -52.82 22.40
N TYR A 61 7.35 -52.74 22.24
CA TYR A 61 6.41 -53.24 23.25
C TYR A 61 5.14 -53.81 22.60
N VAL A 62 4.36 -54.56 23.38
CA VAL A 62 3.07 -55.11 22.93
C VAL A 62 1.93 -54.26 23.49
N PRO A 63 1.22 -53.47 22.65
CA PRO A 63 0.16 -52.56 23.11
C PRO A 63 -0.95 -53.26 23.89
N ALA A 64 -1.36 -54.46 23.47
CA ALA A 64 -2.40 -55.23 24.15
C ALA A 64 -2.03 -55.57 25.59
N LEU A 65 -0.77 -55.91 25.87
CA LEU A 65 -0.29 -56.22 27.23
C LEU A 65 -0.28 -54.96 28.10
N TYR A 66 0.25 -53.85 27.56
CA TYR A 66 0.21 -52.56 28.24
C TYR A 66 -1.23 -52.14 28.56
N LYS A 67 -2.16 -52.36 27.63
CA LYS A 67 -3.56 -51.96 27.78
C LYS A 67 -4.29 -52.75 28.86
N VAL A 68 -4.11 -54.07 28.93
CA VAL A 68 -4.76 -54.88 29.98
C VAL A 68 -4.24 -54.56 31.38
N PHE A 69 -2.99 -54.09 31.48
CA PHE A 69 -2.45 -53.53 32.71
C PHE A 69 -3.08 -52.17 33.06
N ASP A 70 -3.11 -51.25 32.09
CA ASP A 70 -3.70 -49.92 32.24
C ASP A 70 -5.17 -49.98 32.68
N GLU A 71 -5.97 -50.91 32.15
CA GLU A 71 -7.37 -51.06 32.54
C GLU A 71 -7.54 -51.39 34.04
N ILE A 72 -6.62 -52.15 34.65
CA ILE A 72 -6.68 -52.43 36.09
C ILE A 72 -6.23 -51.20 36.91
N LEU A 73 -5.18 -50.50 36.45
CA LEU A 73 -4.74 -49.26 37.10
C LEU A 73 -5.82 -48.17 37.08
N VAL A 74 -6.48 -47.98 35.93
CA VAL A 74 -7.57 -47.00 35.80
C VAL A 74 -8.74 -47.36 36.69
N ASN A 75 -9.08 -48.66 36.85
CA ASN A 75 -10.12 -49.07 37.79
C ASN A 75 -9.77 -48.74 39.26
N ALA A 76 -8.50 -48.90 39.63
CA ALA A 76 -8.03 -48.49 40.96
C ALA A 76 -8.11 -46.96 41.14
N ALA A 77 -7.69 -46.19 40.12
CA ALA A 77 -7.78 -44.73 40.12
C ALA A 77 -9.24 -44.21 40.11
N ASP A 78 -10.16 -44.89 39.43
CA ASP A 78 -11.60 -44.59 39.43
C ASP A 78 -12.20 -44.68 40.83
N ASN A 79 -11.66 -45.57 41.67
CA ASN A 79 -12.11 -45.68 43.05
C ASN A 79 -11.82 -44.42 43.87
N LEU A 80 -10.83 -43.62 43.48
CA LEU A 80 -10.57 -42.31 44.10
C LEU A 80 -11.74 -41.33 43.88
N GLN A 81 -12.48 -41.47 42.78
CA GLN A 81 -13.68 -40.67 42.53
C GLN A 81 -14.92 -41.24 43.24
N ARG A 82 -14.96 -42.57 43.44
CA ARG A 82 -16.09 -43.27 44.09
C ARG A 82 -16.04 -43.19 45.62
N ASP A 83 -14.83 -43.24 46.18
CA ASP A 83 -14.58 -43.14 47.60
C ASP A 83 -13.49 -42.09 47.90
N PRO A 84 -13.89 -40.87 48.30
CA PRO A 84 -12.96 -39.81 48.68
C PRO A 84 -12.03 -40.17 49.86
N LYS A 85 -12.32 -41.24 50.61
CA LYS A 85 -11.49 -41.72 51.73
C LYS A 85 -10.34 -42.62 51.28
N MET A 86 -10.30 -43.03 50.02
CA MET A 86 -9.17 -43.78 49.46
C MET A 86 -7.89 -42.95 49.55
N LYS A 87 -6.77 -43.56 49.98
CA LYS A 87 -5.48 -42.89 50.20
C LYS A 87 -4.30 -43.59 49.58
N VAL A 88 -4.42 -44.86 49.19
CA VAL A 88 -3.26 -45.69 48.81
C VAL A 88 -3.56 -46.57 47.60
N ILE A 89 -2.67 -46.52 46.60
CA ILE A 89 -2.56 -47.50 45.51
C ILE A 89 -1.19 -48.17 45.60
N LYS A 90 -1.13 -49.50 45.47
CA LYS A 90 0.10 -50.28 45.41
C LYS A 90 0.12 -51.12 44.15
N VAL A 91 1.22 -51.04 43.40
CA VAL A 91 1.44 -51.80 42.18
C VAL A 91 2.68 -52.66 42.38
N ASP A 92 2.52 -53.99 42.33
CA ASP A 92 3.62 -54.94 42.41
C ASP A 92 3.79 -55.65 41.07
N ILE A 93 4.94 -55.48 40.41
CA ILE A 93 5.31 -56.13 39.16
C ILE A 93 6.50 -57.05 39.44
N ASP A 94 6.24 -58.37 39.43
CA ASP A 94 7.24 -59.40 39.63
C ASP A 94 7.62 -60.01 38.27
N LYS A 95 8.78 -59.58 37.74
CA LYS A 95 9.32 -60.06 36.46
C LYS A 95 9.57 -61.56 36.47
N SER A 96 10.11 -62.09 37.57
CA SER A 96 10.52 -63.51 37.67
C SER A 96 9.33 -64.47 37.60
N LYS A 97 8.18 -64.05 38.14
CA LYS A 97 6.95 -64.85 38.15
C LYS A 97 5.96 -64.45 37.05
N GLY A 98 6.25 -63.42 36.25
CA GLY A 98 5.33 -62.85 35.27
C GLY A 98 4.01 -62.39 35.91
N ARG A 99 4.07 -61.85 37.13
CA ARG A 99 2.90 -61.56 37.97
C ARG A 99 2.76 -60.07 38.21
N ILE A 100 1.56 -59.55 37.98
CA ILE A 100 1.22 -58.15 38.25
C ILE A 100 0.09 -58.10 39.27
N ARG A 101 0.24 -57.24 40.29
CA ARG A 101 -0.77 -56.99 41.30
C ARG A 101 -1.03 -55.49 41.42
N VAL A 102 -2.31 -55.13 41.42
CA VAL A 102 -2.78 -53.77 41.69
C VAL A 102 -3.71 -53.84 42.89
N TRP A 103 -3.37 -53.09 43.94
CA TRP A 103 -4.11 -53.02 45.19
C TRP A 103 -4.48 -51.57 45.48
N ASN A 104 -5.70 -51.35 45.95
CA ASN A 104 -6.14 -50.04 46.43
C ASN A 104 -6.95 -50.18 47.73
N ASP A 105 -6.81 -49.20 48.63
CA ASP A 105 -7.69 -49.06 49.79
C ASP A 105 -9.01 -48.38 49.41
N GLY A 106 -9.81 -48.03 50.42
CA GLY A 106 -11.14 -47.48 50.25
C GLY A 106 -12.20 -48.55 50.01
N LYS A 107 -13.39 -48.10 49.60
CA LYS A 107 -14.57 -48.95 49.43
C LYS A 107 -14.28 -50.10 48.46
N GLY A 108 -14.40 -51.34 48.95
CA GLY A 108 -14.28 -52.56 48.16
C GLY A 108 -15.51 -52.85 47.30
N ILE A 109 -15.44 -53.92 46.51
CA ILE A 109 -16.57 -54.38 45.69
C ILE A 109 -17.62 -55.04 46.60
N PRO A 110 -18.92 -54.77 46.44
CA PRO A 110 -19.97 -55.31 47.33
C PRO A 110 -19.99 -56.84 47.38
N ILE A 111 -19.75 -57.44 48.55
CA ILE A 111 -19.74 -58.91 48.74
C ILE A 111 -21.17 -59.41 49.01
N GLN A 112 -22.00 -59.40 47.96
CA GLN A 112 -23.38 -59.85 48.01
C GLN A 112 -23.78 -60.55 46.70
N LEU A 113 -24.83 -61.37 46.77
CA LEU A 113 -25.44 -61.98 45.59
C LEU A 113 -26.26 -60.94 44.81
N HIS A 114 -26.05 -60.86 43.50
CA HIS A 114 -26.83 -60.01 42.62
C HIS A 114 -28.24 -60.58 42.43
N LYS A 115 -29.28 -59.80 42.79
CA LYS A 115 -30.69 -60.27 42.80
C LYS A 115 -31.14 -60.91 41.48
N LYS A 116 -30.76 -60.32 40.33
CA LYS A 116 -31.07 -60.78 38.97
C LYS A 116 -30.24 -61.99 38.51
N TYR A 117 -28.91 -61.89 38.55
CA TYR A 117 -28.00 -62.87 37.95
C TYR A 117 -27.58 -64.01 38.88
N LYS A 118 -27.98 -63.97 40.17
CA LYS A 118 -27.73 -65.02 41.18
C LYS A 118 -26.25 -65.42 41.37
N VAL A 119 -25.32 -64.52 41.00
CA VAL A 119 -23.88 -64.64 41.24
C VAL A 119 -23.41 -63.51 42.16
N PHE A 120 -22.25 -63.67 42.80
CA PHE A 120 -21.65 -62.59 43.59
C PHE A 120 -21.29 -61.40 42.70
N VAL A 121 -21.41 -60.16 43.21
CA VAL A 121 -21.06 -58.95 42.42
C VAL A 121 -19.59 -58.96 41.96
N PRO A 122 -18.58 -59.35 42.77
CA PRO A 122 -17.22 -59.52 42.28
C PRO A 122 -17.11 -60.51 41.10
N GLU A 123 -17.81 -61.64 41.17
CA GLU A 123 -17.87 -62.60 40.05
C GLU A 123 -18.47 -61.95 38.80
N LEU A 124 -19.57 -61.21 38.95
CA LEU A 124 -20.26 -60.56 37.85
C LEU A 124 -19.36 -59.52 37.14
N VAL A 125 -18.66 -58.68 37.91
CA VAL A 125 -17.90 -57.55 37.36
C VAL A 125 -16.55 -57.99 36.74
N PHE A 126 -15.96 -59.09 37.22
CA PHE A 126 -14.64 -59.57 36.77
C PHE A 126 -14.68 -60.84 35.91
N GLY A 127 -15.78 -61.60 35.92
CA GLY A 127 -15.92 -62.88 35.22
C GLY A 127 -16.94 -62.90 34.08
N HIS A 128 -17.74 -61.85 33.90
CA HIS A 128 -18.74 -61.74 32.83
C HIS A 128 -18.49 -60.49 31.99
N LEU A 129 -18.41 -60.63 30.66
CA LEU A 129 -18.31 -59.51 29.72
C LEU A 129 -19.56 -58.63 29.79
N LEU A 130 -19.42 -57.38 29.34
CA LEU A 130 -20.53 -56.40 29.29
C LEU A 130 -21.16 -56.10 30.66
N THR A 131 -20.38 -56.06 31.72
CA THR A 131 -20.84 -55.64 33.06
C THR A 131 -20.16 -54.34 33.50
N SER A 132 -20.93 -53.35 33.92
CA SER A 132 -20.42 -52.09 34.44
C SER A 132 -21.45 -51.43 35.33
N ASP A 133 -20.98 -50.61 36.26
CA ASP A 133 -21.77 -49.66 37.04
C ASP A 133 -21.87 -48.27 36.37
N ASN A 134 -21.30 -48.12 35.17
CA ASN A 134 -21.27 -46.89 34.38
C ASN A 134 -22.16 -46.95 33.12
N TYR A 135 -23.20 -47.78 33.10
CA TYR A 135 -24.16 -47.84 31.98
C TYR A 135 -25.29 -46.83 32.03
N ASP A 136 -25.58 -46.29 33.21
CA ASP A 136 -26.54 -45.19 33.34
C ASP A 136 -25.84 -43.86 33.04
N ASP A 137 -25.94 -43.43 31.78
CA ASP A 137 -25.38 -42.16 31.29
C ASP A 137 -26.20 -40.94 31.77
N SER A 138 -27.35 -41.12 32.45
CA SER A 138 -28.09 -40.01 33.07
C SER A 138 -27.38 -39.46 34.32
N GLU A 139 -26.60 -40.32 34.99
CA GLU A 139 -25.66 -39.91 36.03
C GLU A 139 -24.36 -39.40 35.39
N ARG A 140 -24.03 -38.13 35.64
CA ARG A 140 -22.81 -37.53 35.09
C ARG A 140 -21.59 -37.94 35.89
N LYS A 141 -20.81 -38.89 35.37
CA LYS A 141 -19.66 -39.49 36.07
C LYS A 141 -18.34 -39.00 35.47
N VAL A 142 -17.33 -38.85 36.33
CA VAL A 142 -15.95 -38.47 35.97
C VAL A 142 -14.98 -39.65 36.11
N THR A 143 -15.46 -40.86 35.84
CA THR A 143 -14.67 -42.10 35.85
C THR A 143 -14.15 -42.45 34.45
N GLY A 144 -13.08 -43.23 34.36
CA GLY A 144 -12.50 -43.74 33.12
C GLY A 144 -13.16 -45.02 32.59
N GLY A 145 -13.78 -45.83 33.45
CA GLY A 145 -14.61 -46.96 33.04
C GLY A 145 -15.89 -46.51 32.33
N ARG A 146 -16.21 -47.08 31.15
CA ARG A 146 -17.46 -46.76 30.43
C ARG A 146 -18.12 -47.99 29.80
N ASN A 147 -17.33 -48.77 29.06
CA ASN A 147 -17.87 -49.79 28.16
C ASN A 147 -18.03 -51.19 28.80
N GLY A 148 -17.68 -51.36 30.08
CA GLY A 148 -17.85 -52.65 30.78
C GLY A 148 -16.93 -53.79 30.36
N TYR A 149 -15.81 -53.50 29.68
CA TYR A 149 -14.86 -54.51 29.20
C TYR A 149 -13.56 -54.65 30.03
N GLY A 150 -13.00 -53.53 30.52
CA GLY A 150 -11.62 -53.40 31.01
C GLY A 150 -11.08 -54.58 31.82
N ALA A 151 -11.59 -54.79 33.03
CA ALA A 151 -11.08 -55.83 33.93
C ALA A 151 -11.23 -57.27 33.40
N LYS A 152 -12.22 -57.50 32.53
CA LYS A 152 -12.46 -58.82 31.92
C LYS A 152 -11.51 -59.06 30.77
N LEU A 153 -11.15 -58.02 30.02
CA LEU A 153 -10.11 -58.14 29.00
C LEU A 153 -8.80 -58.59 29.64
N THR A 154 -8.44 -58.03 30.80
CA THR A 154 -7.30 -58.53 31.58
C THR A 154 -7.46 -60.00 31.97
N ASN A 155 -8.64 -60.41 32.43
CA ASN A 155 -8.91 -61.82 32.75
C ASN A 155 -8.80 -62.75 31.52
N VAL A 156 -9.37 -62.35 30.39
CA VAL A 156 -9.30 -63.09 29.10
C VAL A 156 -7.85 -63.23 28.62
N PHE A 157 -7.01 -62.22 28.78
CA PHE A 157 -5.60 -62.29 28.39
C PHE A 157 -4.66 -62.81 29.49
N SER A 158 -5.20 -63.44 30.54
CA SER A 158 -4.39 -64.00 31.64
C SER A 158 -4.48 -65.52 31.72
N LYS A 159 -3.36 -66.18 32.05
CA LYS A 159 -3.32 -67.60 32.43
C LYS A 159 -4.03 -67.83 33.76
N LYS A 160 -3.88 -66.88 34.68
CA LYS A 160 -4.47 -66.86 36.01
C LYS A 160 -4.85 -65.43 36.38
N PHE A 161 -6.06 -65.26 36.92
CA PHE A 161 -6.59 -63.97 37.37
C PHE A 161 -7.26 -64.17 38.73
N VAL A 162 -6.91 -63.35 39.71
CA VAL A 162 -7.39 -63.44 41.09
C VAL A 162 -7.93 -62.09 41.52
N ILE A 163 -9.18 -62.07 41.97
CA ILE A 163 -9.78 -60.93 42.65
C ILE A 163 -9.85 -61.22 44.14
N GLU A 164 -9.37 -60.30 44.95
CA GLU A 164 -9.56 -60.30 46.39
C GLU A 164 -10.11 -58.94 46.83
N THR A 165 -11.22 -58.91 47.57
CA THR A 165 -11.81 -57.68 48.07
C THR A 165 -12.34 -57.88 49.49
N ALA A 166 -12.30 -56.82 50.29
CA ALA A 166 -12.85 -56.81 51.63
C ALA A 166 -13.75 -55.59 51.81
N GLY A 167 -14.85 -55.79 52.54
CA GLY A 167 -15.84 -54.74 52.84
C GLY A 167 -17.03 -55.31 53.61
N GLY A 168 -17.63 -54.49 54.49
CA GLY A 168 -18.82 -54.89 55.26
C GLY A 168 -18.60 -56.12 56.16
N GLY A 169 -17.40 -56.28 56.73
CA GLY A 169 -17.04 -57.40 57.62
C GLY A 169 -16.82 -58.75 56.91
N LYS A 170 -16.78 -58.77 55.57
CA LYS A 170 -16.52 -59.96 54.76
C LYS A 170 -15.26 -59.80 53.93
N LYS A 171 -14.60 -60.92 53.62
CA LYS A 171 -13.51 -61.02 52.65
C LYS A 171 -13.90 -61.99 51.56
N TYR A 172 -13.68 -61.62 50.31
CA TYR A 172 -13.99 -62.40 49.13
C TYR A 172 -12.71 -62.65 48.33
N LYS A 173 -12.48 -63.89 47.92
CA LYS A 173 -11.42 -64.26 46.98
C LYS A 173 -11.93 -65.22 45.92
N GLN A 174 -11.66 -64.93 44.65
CA GLN A 174 -12.00 -65.83 43.54
C GLN A 174 -10.91 -65.84 42.48
N GLU A 175 -10.74 -66.99 41.83
CA GLU A 175 -9.72 -67.24 40.83
C GLU A 175 -10.36 -67.71 39.51
N TRP A 176 -9.80 -67.23 38.40
CA TRP A 176 -10.04 -67.73 37.05
C TRP A 176 -8.73 -68.22 36.45
N THR A 177 -8.80 -69.27 35.65
CA THR A 177 -7.67 -69.81 34.88
C THR A 177 -8.04 -70.03 33.41
N ASN A 178 -7.02 -70.17 32.57
CA ASN A 178 -7.15 -70.43 31.14
C ASN A 178 -8.02 -69.37 30.42
N ASN A 179 -7.59 -68.11 30.43
CA ASN A 179 -8.22 -67.04 29.64
C ASN A 179 -9.71 -66.83 29.99
N MET A 180 -10.03 -66.81 31.29
CA MET A 180 -11.39 -66.70 31.84
C MET A 180 -12.31 -67.91 31.60
N SER A 181 -11.86 -68.97 30.91
CA SER A 181 -12.71 -70.13 30.58
C SER A 181 -12.99 -71.06 31.78
N LYS A 182 -12.06 -71.14 32.75
CA LYS A 182 -12.24 -71.92 33.97
C LYS A 182 -12.42 -70.99 35.16
N LYS A 183 -13.56 -71.12 35.84
CA LYS A 183 -13.93 -70.31 37.02
C LYS A 183 -13.84 -71.15 38.30
N GLY A 184 -13.04 -70.70 39.26
CA GLY A 184 -12.97 -71.28 40.61
C GLY A 184 -14.16 -70.87 41.49
N LYS A 185 -14.43 -71.67 42.54
CA LYS A 185 -15.46 -71.33 43.53
C LYS A 185 -15.03 -70.11 44.35
N PRO A 186 -15.93 -69.15 44.63
CA PRO A 186 -15.61 -68.02 45.48
C PRO A 186 -15.40 -68.46 46.93
N ASN A 187 -14.30 -68.01 47.54
CA ASN A 187 -14.01 -68.20 48.96
C ASN A 187 -14.43 -66.94 49.73
N VAL A 188 -15.46 -67.06 50.57
CA VAL A 188 -15.99 -65.96 51.38
C VAL A 188 -15.73 -66.25 52.85
N THR A 189 -14.90 -65.44 53.48
CA THR A 189 -14.52 -65.56 54.90
C THR A 189 -14.94 -64.32 55.69
N LYS A 190 -14.89 -64.42 57.04
CA LYS A 190 -15.04 -63.24 57.91
C LYS A 190 -13.85 -62.30 57.66
N GLY A 191 -14.14 -61.02 57.40
CA GLY A 191 -13.13 -59.98 57.23
C GLY A 191 -12.85 -59.25 58.56
N SER A 192 -11.68 -58.63 58.65
CA SER A 192 -11.33 -57.73 59.77
C SER A 192 -12.19 -56.46 59.74
N ALA A 193 -12.65 -56.03 60.92
CA ALA A 193 -13.41 -54.79 61.06
C ALA A 193 -12.55 -53.59 60.62
N GLY A 194 -13.11 -52.71 59.77
CA GLY A 194 -12.47 -51.45 59.36
C GLY A 194 -11.56 -51.50 58.11
N SER A 195 -11.14 -52.67 57.63
CA SER A 195 -10.24 -52.78 56.46
C SER A 195 -11.03 -53.06 55.17
N SER A 196 -11.34 -52.03 54.37
CA SER A 196 -11.88 -52.19 53.01
C SER A 196 -10.79 -52.01 51.96
N TYR A 197 -10.75 -52.90 50.97
CA TYR A 197 -9.78 -52.84 49.88
C TYR A 197 -10.22 -53.66 48.67
N THR A 198 -9.56 -53.43 47.54
CA THR A 198 -9.63 -54.28 46.35
C THR A 198 -8.22 -54.62 45.86
N SER A 199 -7.98 -55.88 45.55
CA SER A 199 -6.71 -56.41 45.04
C SER A 199 -6.98 -57.24 43.81
N VAL A 200 -6.43 -56.82 42.67
CA VAL A 200 -6.44 -57.60 41.42
C VAL A 200 -5.02 -58.12 41.20
N GLU A 201 -4.87 -59.43 41.07
CA GLU A 201 -3.60 -60.08 40.77
C GLU A 201 -3.75 -60.96 39.53
N PHE A 202 -2.86 -60.84 38.57
CA PHE A 202 -2.96 -61.55 37.30
C PHE A 202 -1.60 -61.94 36.72
N TRP A 203 -1.63 -63.03 35.96
CA TRP A 203 -0.50 -63.60 35.23
C TRP A 203 -0.83 -63.53 33.74
N PRO A 204 -0.33 -62.52 33.00
CA PRO A 204 -0.57 -62.41 31.57
C PRO A 204 -0.19 -63.69 30.83
N ASP A 205 -1.00 -64.05 29.84
CA ASP A 205 -0.68 -65.16 28.94
C ASP A 205 0.32 -64.71 27.88
N LEU A 206 1.59 -64.58 28.30
CA LEU A 206 2.68 -64.03 27.48
C LEU A 206 2.79 -64.70 26.10
N ALA A 207 2.47 -65.99 25.99
CA ALA A 207 2.47 -66.71 24.72
C ALA A 207 1.49 -66.13 23.69
N LYS A 208 0.33 -65.60 24.14
CA LYS A 208 -0.64 -64.92 23.27
C LYS A 208 -0.20 -63.53 22.82
N PHE A 209 0.79 -62.96 23.49
CA PHE A 209 1.42 -61.69 23.14
C PHE A 209 2.74 -61.90 22.37
N GLY A 210 3.09 -63.14 21.99
CA GLY A 210 4.38 -63.43 21.35
C GLY A 210 5.59 -63.28 22.28
N MET A 211 5.39 -63.24 23.60
CA MET A 211 6.42 -62.95 24.60
C MET A 211 6.78 -64.19 25.43
N LYS A 212 8.04 -64.26 25.90
CA LYS A 212 8.51 -65.31 26.83
C LYS A 212 8.61 -64.81 28.27
N GLU A 213 8.94 -63.54 28.45
CA GLU A 213 9.05 -62.85 29.74
C GLU A 213 8.48 -61.43 29.64
N LEU A 214 8.37 -60.74 30.78
CA LEU A 214 8.09 -59.30 30.78
C LEU A 214 9.37 -58.55 30.36
N GLU A 215 9.43 -58.17 29.09
CA GLU A 215 10.56 -57.49 28.46
C GLU A 215 10.82 -56.10 29.06
N ALA A 216 12.08 -55.66 29.01
CA ALA A 216 12.53 -54.43 29.67
C ALA A 216 11.78 -53.17 29.20
N ASP A 217 11.52 -53.04 27.91
CA ASP A 217 10.82 -51.89 27.32
C ASP A 217 9.35 -51.82 27.75
N THR A 218 8.66 -52.97 27.75
CA THR A 218 7.29 -53.06 28.26
C THR A 218 7.23 -52.71 29.75
N LEU A 219 8.20 -53.18 30.55
CA LEU A 219 8.29 -52.84 31.96
C LEU A 219 8.51 -51.35 32.20
N ALA A 220 9.44 -50.72 31.47
CA ALA A 220 9.71 -49.28 31.59
C ALA A 220 8.46 -48.43 31.27
N LEU A 221 7.66 -48.86 30.29
CA LEU A 221 6.39 -48.23 29.94
C LEU A 221 5.32 -48.43 31.02
N MET A 222 5.21 -49.63 31.60
CA MET A 222 4.32 -49.90 32.71
C MET A 222 4.69 -49.10 33.96
N MET A 223 5.98 -48.99 34.28
CA MET A 223 6.49 -48.20 35.40
C MET A 223 6.15 -46.73 35.23
N ARG A 224 6.42 -46.14 34.05
CA ARG A 224 5.98 -44.77 33.71
C ARG A 224 4.49 -44.60 33.98
N ARG A 225 3.67 -45.57 33.56
CA ARG A 225 2.22 -45.48 33.75
C ARG A 225 1.81 -45.46 35.23
N VAL A 226 2.56 -46.09 36.13
CA VAL A 226 2.35 -45.96 37.59
C VAL A 226 2.72 -44.56 38.07
N TYR A 227 3.79 -43.95 37.55
CA TYR A 227 4.12 -42.54 37.81
C TYR A 227 3.03 -41.59 37.30
N ASP A 228 2.42 -41.86 36.13
CA ASP A 228 1.29 -41.09 35.63
C ASP A 228 0.11 -41.08 36.62
N ILE A 229 -0.18 -42.24 37.25
CA ILE A 229 -1.23 -42.34 38.29
C ILE A 229 -0.84 -41.53 39.53
N ALA A 230 0.43 -41.54 39.93
CA ALA A 230 0.91 -40.71 41.05
C ALA A 230 0.73 -39.21 40.75
N GLY A 231 1.11 -38.77 39.54
CA GLY A 231 0.97 -37.38 39.12
C GLY A 231 -0.49 -36.91 39.00
N THR A 232 -1.36 -37.74 38.43
CA THR A 232 -2.79 -37.39 38.23
C THR A 232 -3.64 -37.52 39.49
N SER A 233 -3.21 -38.35 40.45
CA SER A 233 -3.88 -38.49 41.75
C SER A 233 -3.53 -37.33 42.68
N GLY A 234 -2.29 -36.83 42.61
CA GLY A 234 -1.77 -35.74 43.43
C GLY A 234 -1.73 -36.11 44.92
N ASP A 235 -1.92 -35.10 45.77
CA ASP A 235 -1.92 -35.21 47.23
C ASP A 235 -3.04 -36.10 47.80
N ARG A 236 -4.05 -36.43 46.98
CA ARG A 236 -5.19 -37.25 47.37
C ARG A 236 -4.82 -38.71 47.64
N CYS A 237 -3.81 -39.25 46.96
CA CYS A 237 -3.46 -40.67 47.03
C CYS A 237 -1.95 -40.90 46.90
N SER A 238 -1.38 -41.65 47.85
CA SER A 238 0.00 -42.14 47.78
C SER A 238 0.09 -43.40 46.92
N VAL A 239 0.97 -43.38 45.91
CA VAL A 239 1.18 -44.52 45.00
C VAL A 239 2.50 -45.22 45.33
N TYR A 240 2.48 -46.55 45.37
CA TYR A 240 3.64 -47.39 45.61
C TYR A 240 3.91 -48.30 44.42
N LEU A 241 5.19 -48.47 44.06
CA LEU A 241 5.65 -49.41 43.06
C LEU A 241 6.64 -50.37 43.71
N ASN A 242 6.35 -51.68 43.70
CA ASN A 242 7.17 -52.72 44.31
C ASN A 242 7.56 -52.41 45.77
N GLY A 243 6.62 -51.89 46.56
CA GLY A 243 6.83 -51.49 47.96
C GLY A 243 7.46 -50.12 48.18
N ARG A 244 8.04 -49.48 47.15
CA ARG A 244 8.61 -48.11 47.24
C ARG A 244 7.52 -47.06 47.02
N LYS A 245 7.40 -46.09 47.94
CA LYS A 245 6.52 -44.91 47.76
C LYS A 245 7.09 -44.01 46.67
N LEU A 246 6.29 -43.66 45.68
CA LEU A 246 6.73 -42.75 44.60
C LEU A 246 6.79 -41.30 45.13
N PRO A 247 7.88 -40.55 44.91
CA PRO A 247 8.09 -39.21 45.45
C PRO A 247 7.37 -38.11 44.64
N VAL A 248 6.17 -38.38 44.11
CA VAL A 248 5.37 -37.43 43.33
C VAL A 248 4.28 -36.84 44.22
N LYS A 249 4.33 -35.55 44.57
CA LYS A 249 3.33 -34.93 45.47
C LYS A 249 2.15 -34.32 44.71
N ASN A 250 2.40 -33.81 43.51
CA ASN A 250 1.40 -33.12 42.71
C ASN A 250 1.71 -33.24 41.21
N PHE A 251 0.85 -32.66 40.37
CA PHE A 251 0.99 -32.74 38.92
C PHE A 251 2.21 -31.97 38.38
N VAL A 252 2.66 -30.91 39.04
CA VAL A 252 3.87 -30.15 38.67
C VAL A 252 5.12 -30.99 38.93
N ASP A 253 5.22 -31.64 40.10
CA ASP A 253 6.31 -32.56 40.44
C ASP A 253 6.40 -33.71 39.42
N TYR A 254 5.26 -34.17 38.88
CA TYR A 254 5.25 -35.16 37.81
C TYR A 254 5.83 -34.58 36.50
N CYS A 255 5.43 -33.37 36.13
CA CYS A 255 5.90 -32.73 34.89
C CYS A 255 7.41 -32.44 34.93
N SER A 256 7.99 -32.16 36.10
CA SER A 256 9.43 -31.91 36.20
C SER A 256 10.28 -33.11 35.79
N TYR A 257 9.77 -34.34 35.89
CA TYR A 257 10.51 -35.51 35.41
C TYR A 257 10.69 -35.56 33.88
N PHE A 258 9.88 -34.80 33.12
CA PHE A 258 10.00 -34.67 31.66
C PHE A 258 10.84 -33.46 31.27
N HIS A 259 10.74 -32.38 32.05
CA HIS A 259 11.40 -31.12 31.77
C HIS A 259 12.02 -30.55 33.05
N ASN A 260 13.34 -30.69 33.16
CA ASN A 260 14.15 -30.18 34.29
C ASN A 260 14.55 -28.69 34.12
N GLY A 261 14.03 -27.99 33.11
CA GLY A 261 14.42 -26.62 32.77
C GLY A 261 13.57 -25.52 33.42
N ASP A 262 14.18 -24.35 33.59
CA ASP A 262 13.46 -23.09 33.85
C ASP A 262 12.63 -22.69 32.62
N GLY A 263 11.46 -22.06 32.84
CA GLY A 263 10.62 -21.54 31.75
C GLY A 263 9.35 -22.33 31.44
N HIS A 264 8.70 -22.88 32.46
CA HIS A 264 7.34 -23.39 32.37
C HIS A 264 6.38 -22.49 33.17
N ALA A 265 5.08 -22.56 32.84
CA ALA A 265 4.01 -21.94 33.62
C ALA A 265 3.02 -23.02 34.03
N PHE A 266 2.49 -22.96 35.26
CA PHE A 266 1.45 -23.86 35.75
C PHE A 266 0.18 -23.12 36.21
N ALA A 267 -0.99 -23.68 35.91
CA ALA A 267 -2.27 -23.21 36.43
C ALA A 267 -3.20 -24.36 36.84
N GLN A 268 -3.72 -24.26 38.07
CA GLN A 268 -4.89 -25.01 38.54
C GLN A 268 -6.15 -24.20 38.23
N ILE A 269 -7.05 -24.73 37.40
CA ILE A 269 -8.24 -24.03 36.92
C ILE A 269 -9.47 -24.75 37.45
N GLY A 270 -10.05 -24.17 38.51
CA GLY A 270 -11.10 -24.81 39.28
C GLY A 270 -10.67 -26.17 39.84
N LYS A 271 -11.64 -27.05 40.09
CA LYS A 271 -11.40 -28.39 40.67
C LYS A 271 -11.07 -29.47 39.63
N ARG A 272 -11.22 -29.18 38.34
CA ARG A 272 -11.25 -30.18 37.26
C ARG A 272 -10.15 -30.03 36.21
N TRP A 273 -9.33 -28.99 36.24
CA TRP A 273 -8.30 -28.75 35.22
C TRP A 273 -6.97 -28.34 35.84
N GLN A 274 -5.91 -28.98 35.38
CA GLN A 274 -4.51 -28.65 35.65
C GLN A 274 -3.79 -28.54 34.31
N VAL A 275 -3.14 -27.40 34.08
CA VAL A 275 -2.46 -27.11 32.82
C VAL A 275 -1.04 -26.63 33.13
N LEU A 276 -0.05 -27.25 32.51
CA LEU A 276 1.32 -26.78 32.51
C LEU A 276 1.78 -26.59 31.06
N VAL A 277 2.43 -25.45 30.79
CA VAL A 277 2.96 -25.12 29.47
C VAL A 277 4.46 -24.90 29.62
N ALA A 278 5.24 -25.63 28.85
CA ALA A 278 6.68 -25.46 28.75
C ALA A 278 7.06 -25.19 27.29
N ARG A 279 8.29 -24.70 27.10
CA ARG A 279 8.90 -24.56 25.78
C ARG A 279 9.35 -25.95 25.29
N SER A 280 8.96 -26.33 24.06
CA SER A 280 9.58 -27.49 23.40
C SER A 280 10.94 -27.10 22.84
N ASP A 281 11.89 -28.04 22.83
CA ASP A 281 13.26 -27.83 22.34
C ASP A 281 13.38 -27.79 20.81
N GLY A 282 12.26 -27.88 20.07
CA GLY A 282 12.17 -27.42 18.68
C GLY A 282 11.81 -28.46 17.61
N ASP A 283 11.61 -29.73 17.97
CA ASP A 283 11.28 -30.80 17.01
C ASP A 283 9.76 -30.94 16.74
N GLY A 284 8.92 -30.16 17.42
CA GLY A 284 7.50 -30.09 17.13
C GLY A 284 6.63 -29.79 18.34
N PHE A 285 5.32 -29.96 18.16
CA PHE A 285 4.38 -29.84 19.27
C PHE A 285 4.38 -31.12 20.10
N GLU A 286 4.58 -30.96 21.41
CA GLU A 286 4.59 -32.07 22.36
C GLU A 286 3.42 -31.95 23.33
N GLN A 287 2.87 -33.09 23.76
CA GLN A 287 1.76 -33.09 24.71
C GLN A 287 1.72 -34.35 25.59
N ASN A 288 1.36 -34.15 26.86
CA ASN A 288 1.11 -35.20 27.83
C ASN A 288 -0.22 -34.91 28.53
N SER A 289 -1.28 -35.61 28.14
CA SER A 289 -2.62 -35.33 28.65
C SER A 289 -3.31 -36.52 29.27
N PHE A 290 -4.18 -36.23 30.26
CA PHE A 290 -4.93 -37.18 31.05
C PHE A 290 -6.39 -36.75 31.19
N VAL A 291 -7.31 -37.69 30.93
CA VAL A 291 -8.76 -37.51 31.09
C VAL A 291 -9.25 -38.55 32.08
N ASN A 292 -9.72 -38.14 33.25
CA ASN A 292 -10.15 -39.07 34.31
C ASN A 292 -9.09 -40.15 34.62
N ALA A 293 -7.84 -39.73 34.78
CA ALA A 293 -6.65 -40.59 34.95
C ALA A 293 -6.32 -41.54 33.78
N ILE A 294 -7.06 -41.50 32.67
CA ILE A 294 -6.70 -42.19 31.42
C ILE A 294 -5.65 -41.37 30.68
N SER A 295 -4.56 -42.02 30.27
CA SER A 295 -3.55 -41.39 29.42
C SER A 295 -4.07 -41.23 27.99
N THR A 296 -4.03 -40.00 27.46
CA THR A 296 -4.44 -39.67 26.09
C THR A 296 -3.22 -39.23 25.25
N PRO A 297 -2.32 -40.16 24.87
CA PRO A 297 -1.07 -39.82 24.17
C PRO A 297 -1.29 -39.24 22.76
N LYS A 298 -2.46 -39.46 22.15
CA LYS A 298 -2.85 -38.84 20.87
C LYS A 298 -3.64 -37.54 21.05
N GLY A 299 -3.81 -37.07 22.29
CA GLY A 299 -4.51 -35.84 22.64
C GLY A 299 -6.01 -35.92 22.36
N GLY A 300 -6.59 -34.86 21.80
CA GLY A 300 -8.02 -34.81 21.50
C GLY A 300 -8.61 -33.42 21.63
N THR A 301 -9.93 -33.36 21.81
CA THR A 301 -10.68 -32.11 21.92
C THR A 301 -10.31 -31.29 23.16
N HIS A 302 -9.89 -31.90 24.27
CA HIS A 302 -9.40 -31.21 25.48
C HIS A 302 -8.07 -30.49 25.25
N VAL A 303 -7.13 -31.16 24.57
CA VAL A 303 -5.82 -30.57 24.22
C VAL A 303 -6.02 -29.39 23.27
N ASN A 304 -6.81 -29.57 22.21
CA ASN A 304 -7.07 -28.50 21.24
C ASN A 304 -7.76 -27.29 21.88
N TYR A 305 -8.68 -27.52 22.82
CA TYR A 305 -9.38 -26.46 23.54
C TYR A 305 -8.44 -25.54 24.35
N ILE A 306 -7.38 -26.09 24.94
CA ILE A 306 -6.35 -25.30 25.64
C ILE A 306 -5.38 -24.66 24.64
N LEU A 307 -4.94 -25.43 23.64
CA LEU A 307 -3.98 -24.98 22.64
C LEU A 307 -4.47 -23.75 21.85
N ASP A 308 -5.75 -23.73 21.45
CA ASP A 308 -6.33 -22.62 20.70
C ASP A 308 -6.33 -21.31 21.52
N GLN A 309 -6.55 -21.37 22.83
CA GLN A 309 -6.50 -20.19 23.72
C GLN A 309 -5.07 -19.63 23.85
N LEU A 310 -4.06 -20.51 23.90
CA LEU A 310 -2.65 -20.12 24.02
C LEU A 310 -2.09 -19.51 22.74
N ILE A 311 -2.36 -20.14 21.59
CA ILE A 311 -1.81 -19.73 20.30
C ILE A 311 -2.17 -18.28 19.98
N ASP A 312 -3.43 -17.88 20.21
CA ASP A 312 -3.87 -16.53 19.87
C ASP A 312 -3.19 -15.44 20.71
N ALA A 313 -2.93 -15.72 21.99
CA ALA A 313 -2.23 -14.80 22.88
C ALA A 313 -0.74 -14.65 22.50
N ILE A 314 -0.04 -15.78 22.30
CA ILE A 314 1.38 -15.80 21.94
C ILE A 314 1.59 -15.18 20.56
N LEU A 315 0.74 -15.53 19.58
CA LEU A 315 0.80 -14.97 18.23
C LEU A 315 0.65 -13.44 18.24
N SER A 316 -0.27 -12.91 19.06
CA SER A 316 -0.49 -11.47 19.18
C SER A 316 0.74 -10.74 19.73
N LYS A 317 1.41 -11.29 20.75
CA LYS A 317 2.64 -10.69 21.30
C LYS A 317 3.81 -10.83 20.33
N ALA A 318 4.07 -12.03 19.83
CA ALA A 318 5.19 -12.31 18.94
C ALA A 318 5.12 -11.45 17.67
N SER A 319 3.94 -11.30 17.07
CA SER A 319 3.75 -10.44 15.89
C SER A 319 4.02 -8.96 16.16
N LYS A 320 3.82 -8.48 17.41
CA LYS A 320 4.13 -7.10 17.79
C LYS A 320 5.64 -6.89 17.99
N GLN A 321 6.34 -7.88 18.53
CA GLN A 321 7.77 -7.80 18.85
C GLN A 321 8.69 -8.09 17.65
N ALA A 322 8.27 -8.94 16.70
CA ALA A 322 9.09 -9.38 15.56
C ALA A 322 9.48 -8.29 14.53
N GLY A 323 9.01 -7.05 14.71
CA GLY A 323 9.17 -5.94 13.77
C GLY A 323 8.23 -6.02 12.56
N LYS A 324 8.08 -4.91 11.82
CA LYS A 324 7.24 -4.88 10.61
C LYS A 324 7.86 -5.79 9.53
N GLY A 325 7.23 -6.92 9.23
CA GLY A 325 7.53 -7.72 8.04
C GLY A 325 7.83 -9.21 8.26
N THR A 326 7.89 -9.68 9.51
CA THR A 326 8.03 -11.12 9.84
C THR A 326 6.63 -11.73 10.03
N GLU A 327 6.21 -12.60 9.12
CA GLU A 327 4.90 -13.28 9.22
C GLU A 327 5.00 -14.50 10.15
N ILE A 328 4.44 -14.37 11.36
CA ILE A 328 4.32 -15.49 12.30
C ILE A 328 2.97 -16.17 12.08
N LYS A 329 2.97 -17.50 11.94
CA LYS A 329 1.77 -18.31 11.74
C LYS A 329 1.49 -19.16 12.96
N ARG A 330 0.24 -19.61 13.11
CA ARG A 330 -0.18 -20.52 14.19
C ARG A 330 0.70 -21.77 14.29
N VAL A 331 1.18 -22.29 13.16
CA VAL A 331 2.07 -23.46 13.11
C VAL A 331 3.42 -23.17 13.77
N HIS A 332 3.98 -21.97 13.58
CA HIS A 332 5.26 -21.57 14.20
C HIS A 332 5.13 -21.46 15.73
N VAL A 333 3.97 -20.99 16.22
CA VAL A 333 3.71 -20.97 17.67
C VAL A 333 3.55 -22.39 18.19
N LYS A 334 2.71 -23.19 17.53
CA LYS A 334 2.40 -24.57 17.95
C LYS A 334 3.65 -25.45 18.08
N SER A 335 4.62 -25.33 17.17
CA SER A 335 5.84 -26.14 17.17
C SER A 335 6.80 -25.87 18.33
N HIS A 336 6.57 -24.82 19.13
CA HIS A 336 7.41 -24.49 20.28
C HIS A 336 6.70 -24.74 21.62
N LEU A 337 5.53 -25.37 21.59
CA LEU A 337 4.72 -25.63 22.79
C LEU A 337 4.84 -27.09 23.20
N TRP A 338 5.13 -27.29 24.49
CA TRP A 338 4.93 -28.55 25.18
C TRP A 338 3.83 -28.39 26.22
N LEU A 339 2.73 -29.13 26.03
CA LEU A 339 1.50 -28.97 26.80
C LEU A 339 1.20 -30.18 27.68
N PHE A 340 1.09 -29.96 28.99
CA PHE A 340 0.62 -30.94 29.96
C PHE A 340 -0.80 -30.61 30.42
N VAL A 341 -1.71 -31.59 30.38
CA VAL A 341 -3.12 -31.40 30.76
C VAL A 341 -3.61 -32.54 31.63
N ASN A 342 -4.06 -32.28 32.84
CA ASN A 342 -4.82 -33.24 33.65
C ASN A 342 -6.22 -32.70 33.89
N CYS A 343 -7.24 -33.46 33.48
CA CYS A 343 -8.62 -33.00 33.55
C CYS A 343 -9.65 -34.07 33.94
N LEU A 344 -10.75 -33.61 34.54
CA LEU A 344 -11.92 -34.42 34.88
C LEU A 344 -13.10 -34.05 33.97
N ILE A 345 -13.54 -35.01 33.15
CA ILE A 345 -14.55 -34.83 32.10
C ILE A 345 -15.77 -35.70 32.40
N GLU A 346 -16.97 -35.13 32.28
CA GLU A 346 -18.23 -35.87 32.40
C GLU A 346 -18.45 -36.78 31.20
N ASN A 347 -18.66 -38.08 31.45
CA ASN A 347 -18.98 -39.11 30.47
C ASN A 347 -18.10 -39.01 29.19
N PRO A 348 -16.76 -39.12 29.30
CA PRO A 348 -15.84 -38.87 28.19
C PRO A 348 -16.02 -39.89 27.06
N ALA A 349 -15.92 -39.40 25.82
CA ALA A 349 -15.99 -40.23 24.60
C ALA A 349 -14.64 -40.26 23.88
N PHE A 350 -14.27 -41.43 23.37
CA PHE A 350 -12.96 -41.68 22.73
C PHE A 350 -13.15 -42.31 21.34
N GLY A 351 -12.13 -42.20 20.49
CA GLY A 351 -12.15 -42.77 19.14
C GLY A 351 -12.11 -44.30 19.08
N SER A 352 -11.61 -44.95 20.13
CA SER A 352 -11.46 -46.41 20.24
C SER A 352 -11.52 -46.87 21.70
N GLN A 353 -11.55 -48.19 21.91
CA GLN A 353 -11.48 -48.79 23.25
C GLN A 353 -10.12 -48.60 23.93
N THR A 354 -9.04 -48.32 23.18
CA THR A 354 -7.72 -48.04 23.78
C THR A 354 -7.70 -46.68 24.49
N LYS A 355 -8.67 -45.80 24.18
CA LYS A 355 -8.89 -44.47 24.80
C LYS A 355 -7.73 -43.48 24.64
N GLU A 356 -6.97 -43.60 23.57
CA GLU A 356 -5.78 -42.75 23.34
C GLU A 356 -6.12 -41.32 22.86
N GLN A 357 -7.31 -41.13 22.27
CA GLN A 357 -7.77 -39.84 21.74
C GLN A 357 -9.21 -39.54 22.15
N MET A 358 -9.43 -38.39 22.80
CA MET A 358 -10.77 -37.92 23.20
C MET A 358 -11.49 -37.19 22.06
N THR A 359 -12.77 -37.51 21.85
CA THR A 359 -13.60 -36.99 20.76
C THR A 359 -14.82 -36.18 21.23
N LEU A 360 -15.09 -36.16 22.55
CA LEU A 360 -16.24 -35.44 23.13
C LEU A 360 -16.19 -33.94 22.81
N LYS A 361 -17.33 -33.32 22.51
CA LYS A 361 -17.41 -31.88 22.21
C LYS A 361 -17.17 -31.05 23.48
N VAL A 362 -16.53 -29.89 23.34
CA VAL A 362 -16.19 -28.99 24.47
C VAL A 362 -17.43 -28.59 25.28
N SER A 363 -18.57 -28.36 24.63
CA SER A 363 -19.84 -28.02 25.30
C SER A 363 -20.38 -29.13 26.23
N GLN A 364 -19.86 -30.35 26.11
CA GLN A 364 -20.29 -31.52 26.88
C GLN A 364 -19.28 -31.94 27.96
N PHE A 365 -18.20 -31.17 28.17
CA PHE A 365 -17.17 -31.52 29.17
C PHE A 365 -17.68 -31.52 30.62
N GLY A 366 -18.83 -30.89 30.87
CA GLY A 366 -19.35 -30.69 32.22
C GLY A 366 -18.58 -29.64 33.03
N SER A 367 -17.57 -29.00 32.42
CA SER A 367 -16.79 -27.92 33.00
C SER A 367 -16.13 -27.08 31.91
N THR A 368 -15.76 -25.85 32.25
CA THR A 368 -15.05 -24.92 31.36
C THR A 368 -13.65 -24.63 31.89
N CYS A 369 -12.68 -24.50 30.99
CA CYS A 369 -11.30 -24.16 31.33
C CYS A 369 -10.92 -22.86 30.62
N SER A 370 -11.20 -21.74 31.28
CA SER A 370 -10.75 -20.41 30.81
C SER A 370 -9.38 -20.14 31.42
N LEU A 371 -8.37 -19.97 30.58
CA LEU A 371 -7.00 -19.71 31.04
C LEU A 371 -6.92 -18.33 31.74
N PRO A 372 -6.42 -18.25 32.98
CA PRO A 372 -6.25 -16.96 33.67
C PRO A 372 -5.29 -16.04 32.93
N ARG A 373 -5.53 -14.73 33.01
CA ARG A 373 -4.65 -13.74 32.36
C ARG A 373 -3.24 -13.76 32.93
N SER A 374 -3.09 -13.92 34.24
CA SER A 374 -1.79 -14.06 34.91
C SER A 374 -0.96 -15.21 34.34
N PHE A 375 -1.60 -16.35 34.09
CA PHE A 375 -0.98 -17.53 33.49
C PHE A 375 -0.54 -17.28 32.04
N ILE A 376 -1.39 -16.62 31.23
CA ILE A 376 -1.02 -16.23 29.86
C ILE A 376 0.13 -15.23 29.85
N ASP A 377 0.13 -14.25 30.76
CA ASP A 377 1.18 -13.24 30.86
C ASP A 377 2.52 -13.87 31.29
N GLU A 378 2.49 -14.85 32.19
CA GLU A 378 3.68 -15.64 32.55
C GLU A 378 4.25 -16.41 31.35
N ILE A 379 3.38 -17.08 30.59
CA ILE A 379 3.77 -17.79 29.37
C ILE A 379 4.43 -16.82 28.38
N VAL A 380 3.78 -15.69 28.10
CA VAL A 380 4.21 -14.77 27.05
C VAL A 380 5.48 -14.00 27.42
N ASN A 381 5.72 -13.74 28.71
CA ASN A 381 6.84 -12.88 29.13
C ASN A 381 8.04 -13.65 29.72
N ASN A 382 7.84 -14.84 30.31
CA ASN A 382 8.87 -15.47 31.16
C ASN A 382 9.32 -16.87 30.70
N THR A 383 8.63 -17.52 29.76
CA THR A 383 8.98 -18.89 29.31
C THR A 383 9.98 -18.94 28.14
N GLY A 384 10.32 -17.79 27.54
CA GLY A 384 11.18 -17.72 26.36
C GLY A 384 10.55 -18.26 25.06
N ILE A 385 9.28 -18.69 25.08
CA ILE A 385 8.56 -19.21 23.91
C ILE A 385 8.45 -18.14 22.81
N VAL A 386 8.13 -16.89 23.17
CA VAL A 386 7.95 -15.80 22.20
C VAL A 386 9.23 -15.50 21.43
N ASP A 387 10.36 -15.41 22.13
CA ASP A 387 11.65 -15.10 21.51
C ASP A 387 12.11 -16.24 20.58
N ALA A 388 11.91 -17.49 20.98
CA ALA A 388 12.19 -18.66 20.15
C ALA A 388 11.37 -18.64 18.84
N VAL A 389 10.05 -18.37 18.93
CA VAL A 389 9.16 -18.28 17.77
C VAL A 389 9.61 -17.17 16.81
N ILE A 390 10.02 -16.00 17.34
CA ILE A 390 10.51 -14.90 16.50
C ILE A 390 11.83 -15.27 15.82
N SER A 391 12.77 -15.86 16.57
CA SER A 391 14.08 -16.25 16.07
C SER A 391 13.99 -17.30 14.96
N GLU A 392 13.15 -18.33 15.12
CA GLU A 392 12.96 -19.37 14.11
C GLU A 392 12.30 -18.80 12.84
N ALA A 393 11.28 -17.96 13.00
CA ALA A 393 10.58 -17.33 11.87
C ALA A 393 11.53 -16.45 11.05
N GLN A 394 12.40 -15.68 11.71
CA GLN A 394 13.43 -14.88 11.04
C GLN A 394 14.49 -15.75 10.36
N SER A 395 14.98 -16.78 11.05
CA SER A 395 16.03 -17.68 10.53
C SER A 395 15.56 -18.48 9.31
N LYS A 396 14.33 -19.04 9.33
CA LYS A 396 13.74 -19.73 8.18
C LYS A 396 13.63 -18.81 6.96
N LEU A 397 13.30 -17.53 7.18
CA LEU A 397 13.13 -16.58 6.09
C LEU A 397 14.49 -16.12 5.51
N THR A 398 15.49 -15.91 6.35
CA THR A 398 16.89 -15.70 5.92
C THR A 398 17.40 -16.90 5.11
N LEU A 399 17.14 -18.13 5.58
CA LEU A 399 17.50 -19.35 4.84
C LEU A 399 16.77 -19.45 3.49
N MET A 400 15.52 -19.03 3.39
CA MET A 400 14.80 -18.98 2.10
C MET A 400 15.42 -17.97 1.13
N MET A 401 15.78 -16.77 1.63
CA MET A 401 16.47 -15.76 0.84
C MET A 401 17.83 -16.27 0.36
N ASP A 402 18.62 -16.85 1.25
CA ASP A 402 19.94 -17.39 0.93
C ASP A 402 19.87 -18.62 0.02
N LYS A 403 18.81 -19.45 0.09
CA LYS A 403 18.54 -20.51 -0.90
C LYS A 403 18.27 -19.94 -2.31
N ASN A 404 17.62 -18.78 -2.40
CA ASN A 404 17.39 -18.10 -3.68
C ASN A 404 18.67 -17.46 -4.25
N VAL A 405 19.63 -17.10 -3.39
CA VAL A 405 20.94 -16.56 -3.77
C VAL A 405 21.95 -17.69 -4.12
N SER A 406 22.00 -18.75 -3.32
CA SER A 406 23.07 -19.77 -3.30
C SER A 406 23.03 -20.78 -4.44
N LYS A 407 21.90 -20.96 -5.13
CA LYS A 407 21.81 -21.89 -6.29
C LYS A 407 22.70 -21.50 -7.49
N ALA A 408 23.40 -20.37 -7.46
CA ALA A 408 24.29 -19.95 -8.57
C ALA A 408 25.45 -18.99 -8.18
N SER A 409 25.79 -18.81 -6.90
CA SER A 409 26.79 -17.81 -6.46
C SER A 409 28.20 -18.36 -6.15
N HIS A 410 28.44 -19.68 -6.19
CA HIS A 410 29.74 -20.27 -5.84
C HIS A 410 30.62 -20.65 -7.06
N GLY A 411 30.22 -20.29 -8.27
CA GLY A 411 31.05 -20.45 -9.48
C GLY A 411 31.83 -19.18 -9.84
N LYS A 412 32.94 -19.32 -10.60
CA LYS A 412 33.68 -18.18 -11.19
C LYS A 412 32.81 -17.26 -12.08
N ARG A 413 31.65 -17.74 -12.55
CA ARG A 413 30.69 -16.96 -13.36
C ARG A 413 29.27 -17.11 -12.81
N VAL A 414 28.51 -16.03 -12.87
CA VAL A 414 27.11 -15.99 -12.42
C VAL A 414 26.17 -16.30 -13.60
N LEU A 415 25.43 -17.40 -13.50
CA LEU A 415 24.45 -17.83 -14.52
C LEU A 415 23.01 -17.42 -14.15
N GLY A 416 22.16 -17.26 -15.17
CA GLY A 416 20.73 -16.96 -15.02
C GLY A 416 20.36 -15.48 -14.87
N ILE A 417 21.30 -14.55 -15.12
CA ILE A 417 21.06 -13.11 -15.19
C ILE A 417 21.43 -12.60 -16.60
N PRO A 418 20.52 -12.65 -17.59
CA PRO A 418 20.86 -12.39 -19.00
C PRO A 418 21.41 -10.98 -19.30
N LYS A 419 21.06 -9.98 -18.47
CA LYS A 419 21.49 -8.60 -18.67
C LYS A 419 22.86 -8.26 -18.06
N LEU A 420 23.46 -9.18 -17.31
CA LEU A 420 24.77 -8.98 -16.69
C LEU A 420 25.89 -9.17 -17.73
N GLU A 421 26.73 -8.14 -17.89
CA GLU A 421 28.06 -8.31 -18.47
C GLU A 421 29.03 -8.57 -17.31
N ASP A 422 29.41 -9.83 -17.09
CA ASP A 422 30.25 -10.21 -15.95
C ASP A 422 31.74 -9.96 -16.30
N ALA A 423 32.50 -9.42 -15.36
CA ALA A 423 33.95 -9.26 -15.53
C ALA A 423 34.64 -10.63 -15.55
N ASN A 424 35.65 -10.81 -16.39
CA ASN A 424 36.30 -12.12 -16.53
C ASN A 424 36.96 -12.62 -15.23
N GLU A 425 37.47 -11.72 -14.40
CA GLU A 425 38.17 -12.04 -13.14
C GLU A 425 37.27 -11.98 -11.89
N ALA A 426 35.97 -11.67 -12.04
CA ALA A 426 35.06 -11.53 -10.91
C ALA A 426 34.89 -12.84 -10.14
N GLY A 427 34.97 -12.79 -8.81
CA GLY A 427 34.93 -13.97 -7.94
C GLY A 427 36.20 -14.84 -7.95
N GLY A 428 37.24 -14.43 -8.67
CA GLY A 428 38.57 -15.05 -8.60
C GLY A 428 39.54 -14.32 -7.65
N ASN A 429 40.83 -14.58 -7.82
CA ASN A 429 41.90 -13.99 -7.00
C ASN A 429 42.00 -12.45 -7.13
N HIS A 430 41.58 -11.92 -8.29
CA HIS A 430 41.56 -10.47 -8.57
C HIS A 430 40.20 -9.82 -8.33
N SER A 431 39.30 -10.48 -7.61
CA SER A 431 37.97 -9.95 -7.24
C SER A 431 38.04 -8.58 -6.56
N LYS A 432 39.08 -8.33 -5.74
CA LYS A 432 39.32 -7.03 -5.07
C LYS A 432 39.57 -5.88 -6.05
N ASP A 433 40.12 -6.17 -7.22
CA ASP A 433 40.41 -5.19 -8.27
C ASP A 433 39.21 -4.99 -9.22
N CYS A 434 38.26 -5.93 -9.21
CA CYS A 434 37.08 -5.89 -10.05
C CYS A 434 36.07 -4.83 -9.58
N THR A 435 35.48 -4.12 -10.54
CA THR A 435 34.44 -3.10 -10.33
C THR A 435 33.16 -3.46 -11.08
N LEU A 436 32.03 -3.52 -10.36
CA LEU A 436 30.71 -3.68 -10.95
C LEU A 436 30.09 -2.31 -11.22
N ILE A 437 29.76 -2.00 -12.47
CA ILE A 437 29.09 -0.77 -12.87
C ILE A 437 27.58 -1.00 -12.88
N LEU A 438 26.86 -0.36 -11.94
CA LEU A 438 25.40 -0.34 -11.91
C LEU A 438 24.90 0.85 -12.72
N THR A 439 24.12 0.59 -13.77
CA THR A 439 23.68 1.60 -14.74
C THR A 439 22.18 1.90 -14.61
N GLU A 440 21.78 3.16 -14.80
CA GLU A 440 20.37 3.55 -14.86
C GLU A 440 19.76 3.20 -16.23
N GLY A 441 19.12 2.03 -16.32
CA GLY A 441 18.50 1.55 -17.55
C GLY A 441 19.47 1.03 -18.61
N ASP A 442 18.90 0.52 -19.71
CA ASP A 442 19.68 -0.10 -20.79
C ASP A 442 20.45 0.95 -21.62
N SER A 443 20.02 2.22 -21.63
CA SER A 443 20.72 3.31 -22.32
C SER A 443 22.08 3.60 -21.67
N ALA A 444 22.13 3.71 -20.35
CA ALA A 444 23.40 3.88 -19.63
C ALA A 444 24.29 2.63 -19.73
N LYS A 445 23.69 1.42 -19.75
CA LYS A 445 24.43 0.17 -20.04
C LYS A 445 25.15 0.25 -21.39
N ALA A 446 24.48 0.68 -22.45
CA ALA A 446 25.09 0.77 -23.78
C ALA A 446 26.34 1.67 -23.78
N LEU A 447 26.28 2.81 -23.08
CA LEU A 447 27.45 3.69 -22.90
C LEU A 447 28.58 2.98 -22.14
N ALA A 448 28.25 2.32 -21.03
CA ALA A 448 29.25 1.62 -20.22
C ALA A 448 29.93 0.50 -21.02
N VAL A 449 29.18 -0.31 -21.76
CA VAL A 449 29.71 -1.38 -22.62
C VAL A 449 30.58 -0.83 -23.74
N ALA A 450 30.23 0.30 -24.35
CA ALA A 450 31.08 0.97 -25.32
C ALA A 450 32.40 1.47 -24.68
N GLY A 451 32.33 1.96 -23.43
CA GLY A 451 33.49 2.36 -22.64
C GLY A 451 34.40 1.19 -22.23
N LEU A 452 33.84 0.01 -21.98
CA LEU A 452 34.62 -1.21 -21.67
C LEU A 452 35.58 -1.60 -22.79
N ALA A 453 35.33 -1.20 -24.05
CA ALA A 453 36.27 -1.40 -25.14
C ALA A 453 37.64 -0.73 -24.90
N MET A 454 37.70 0.30 -24.04
CA MET A 454 38.95 0.99 -23.66
C MET A 454 39.63 0.39 -22.43
N LEU A 455 38.85 -0.07 -21.45
CA LEU A 455 39.38 -0.56 -20.16
C LEU A 455 39.63 -2.08 -20.13
N GLY A 456 39.06 -2.82 -21.08
CA GLY A 456 39.03 -4.27 -21.06
C GLY A 456 37.88 -4.84 -20.22
N ARG A 457 37.59 -6.14 -20.41
CA ARG A 457 36.49 -6.86 -19.73
C ARG A 457 36.94 -7.65 -18.49
N ASP A 458 38.23 -7.61 -18.17
CA ASP A 458 38.79 -8.47 -17.12
C ASP A 458 38.36 -8.01 -15.72
N LYS A 459 38.41 -6.69 -15.48
CA LYS A 459 38.17 -6.08 -14.18
C LYS A 459 36.88 -5.28 -14.08
N TYR A 460 36.08 -5.18 -15.14
CA TYR A 460 34.88 -4.35 -15.15
C TYR A 460 33.66 -5.13 -15.65
N GLY A 461 32.63 -5.18 -14.81
CA GLY A 461 31.32 -5.74 -15.15
C GLY A 461 30.26 -4.65 -15.23
N VAL A 462 29.14 -4.91 -15.92
CA VAL A 462 28.04 -3.95 -16.08
C VAL A 462 26.69 -4.64 -15.84
N PHE A 463 25.84 -4.01 -15.03
CA PHE A 463 24.47 -4.46 -14.80
C PHE A 463 23.47 -3.29 -14.85
N PRO A 464 22.41 -3.36 -15.69
CA PRO A 464 21.40 -2.31 -15.78
C PRO A 464 20.30 -2.50 -14.74
N LEU A 465 20.02 -1.42 -14.01
CA LEU A 465 18.83 -1.31 -13.18
C LEU A 465 17.61 -1.09 -14.07
N ARG A 466 16.47 -1.70 -13.73
CA ARG A 466 15.20 -1.55 -14.47
C ARG A 466 14.51 -0.22 -14.16
N GLY A 467 14.88 0.42 -13.07
CA GLY A 467 14.35 1.70 -12.63
C GLY A 467 14.83 2.05 -11.23
N LYS A 468 14.02 2.81 -10.49
CA LYS A 468 14.31 3.15 -9.09
C LYS A 468 14.24 1.90 -8.22
N LEU A 469 15.34 1.61 -7.52
CA LEU A 469 15.36 0.56 -6.52
C LEU A 469 14.33 0.85 -5.43
N LEU A 470 13.60 -0.16 -4.98
CA LEU A 470 12.66 0.01 -3.87
C LEU A 470 13.43 0.34 -2.58
N ASN A 471 12.87 1.20 -1.75
CA ASN A 471 13.44 1.49 -0.43
C ASN A 471 13.32 0.24 0.46
N VAL A 472 14.42 -0.48 0.62
CA VAL A 472 14.47 -1.79 1.28
C VAL A 472 14.12 -1.76 2.77
N ARG A 473 14.24 -0.61 3.43
CA ARG A 473 13.86 -0.44 4.85
C ARG A 473 12.36 -0.56 5.08
N GLU A 474 11.58 -0.37 4.02
CA GLU A 474 10.12 -0.39 4.06
C GLU A 474 9.52 -1.69 3.50
N LEU A 475 10.37 -2.55 2.92
CA LEU A 475 9.93 -3.83 2.37
C LEU A 475 9.86 -4.87 3.49
N ASN A 476 8.75 -5.60 3.54
CA ASN A 476 8.74 -6.85 4.31
C ASN A 476 9.68 -7.86 3.63
N GLN A 477 10.13 -8.84 4.40
CA GLN A 477 11.11 -9.82 3.92
C GLN A 477 10.59 -10.62 2.70
N LYS A 478 9.29 -10.91 2.61
CA LYS A 478 8.70 -11.55 1.41
C LYS A 478 8.83 -10.68 0.15
N SER A 479 8.44 -9.40 0.23
CA SER A 479 8.55 -8.44 -0.88
C SER A 479 9.99 -8.19 -1.29
N LEU A 480 10.93 -8.26 -0.35
CA LEU A 480 12.37 -8.22 -0.65
C LEU A 480 12.81 -9.47 -1.42
N ALA A 481 12.41 -10.67 -0.99
CA ALA A 481 12.74 -11.93 -1.66
C ALA A 481 12.14 -12.02 -3.08
N GLU A 482 10.97 -11.43 -3.31
CA GLU A 482 10.32 -11.32 -4.61
C GLU A 482 10.95 -10.24 -5.50
N ASN A 483 11.73 -9.31 -4.92
CA ASN A 483 12.41 -8.25 -5.66
C ASN A 483 13.63 -8.79 -6.42
N LYS A 484 13.39 -9.23 -7.65
CA LYS A 484 14.41 -9.76 -8.56
C LYS A 484 15.63 -8.85 -8.72
N GLU A 485 15.45 -7.53 -8.67
CA GLU A 485 16.55 -6.58 -8.90
C GLU A 485 17.52 -6.54 -7.71
N ALA A 486 16.99 -6.42 -6.49
CA ALA A 486 17.79 -6.51 -5.27
C ALA A 486 18.49 -7.87 -5.16
N MET A 487 17.77 -8.96 -5.42
CA MET A 487 18.33 -10.32 -5.38
C MET A 487 19.43 -10.55 -6.44
N ASN A 488 19.28 -9.98 -7.63
CA ASN A 488 20.31 -10.05 -8.66
C ASN A 488 21.59 -9.31 -8.23
N ILE A 489 21.49 -8.10 -7.65
CA ILE A 489 22.67 -7.36 -7.15
C ILE A 489 23.43 -8.19 -6.11
N VAL A 490 22.70 -8.77 -5.15
CA VAL A 490 23.27 -9.64 -4.10
C VAL A 490 23.98 -10.84 -4.70
N LYS A 491 23.33 -11.51 -5.67
CA LYS A 491 23.89 -12.66 -6.37
C LYS A 491 25.13 -12.32 -7.20
N ILE A 492 25.14 -11.17 -7.90
CA ILE A 492 26.28 -10.71 -8.71
C ILE A 492 27.50 -10.42 -7.82
N LEU A 493 27.27 -9.75 -6.69
CA LEU A 493 28.31 -9.36 -5.75
C LEU A 493 28.80 -10.51 -4.85
N GLY A 494 28.06 -11.62 -4.77
CA GLY A 494 28.37 -12.72 -3.87
C GLY A 494 28.04 -12.40 -2.40
N LEU A 495 27.04 -11.56 -2.15
CA LEU A 495 26.59 -11.19 -0.81
C LEU A 495 25.64 -12.25 -0.23
N SER A 496 25.59 -12.37 1.11
CA SER A 496 24.59 -13.16 1.86
C SER A 496 23.90 -12.23 2.85
N PHE A 497 22.61 -12.46 3.08
CA PHE A 497 21.84 -11.68 4.07
C PHE A 497 22.09 -12.15 5.51
N ASP A 498 22.60 -13.37 5.69
CA ASP A 498 22.91 -13.97 6.99
C ASP A 498 24.26 -13.50 7.56
N LYS A 499 25.26 -13.32 6.69
CA LYS A 499 26.62 -12.94 7.10
C LYS A 499 26.79 -11.42 7.13
N LYS A 500 27.06 -10.86 8.32
CA LYS A 500 27.51 -9.46 8.49
C LYS A 500 28.91 -9.19 7.89
N SER A 501 29.71 -10.25 7.69
CA SER A 501 31.10 -10.16 7.20
C SER A 501 31.18 -10.40 5.68
N SER A 502 31.70 -9.40 4.97
CA SER A 502 31.77 -9.31 3.50
C SER A 502 33.17 -9.60 2.93
N LYS A 503 33.81 -10.67 3.40
CA LYS A 503 35.19 -11.01 3.00
C LYS A 503 35.26 -11.68 1.61
N ASP A 504 34.19 -12.34 1.18
CA ASP A 504 34.14 -13.16 -0.05
C ASP A 504 33.29 -12.51 -1.17
N LEU A 505 33.57 -11.24 -1.51
CA LEU A 505 32.85 -10.56 -2.60
C LEU A 505 33.41 -10.96 -3.96
N ARG A 506 32.55 -11.05 -4.98
CA ARG A 506 32.98 -11.19 -6.38
C ARG A 506 33.59 -9.93 -6.96
N TYR A 507 33.16 -8.76 -6.47
CA TYR A 507 33.63 -7.45 -6.87
C TYR A 507 34.08 -6.65 -5.65
N GLY A 508 35.27 -6.05 -5.73
CA GLY A 508 35.84 -5.21 -4.68
C GLY A 508 35.24 -3.81 -4.64
N LYS A 509 34.66 -3.35 -5.75
CA LYS A 509 34.08 -2.01 -5.90
C LYS A 509 32.76 -2.06 -6.67
N VAL A 510 31.88 -1.10 -6.38
CA VAL A 510 30.63 -0.87 -7.11
C VAL A 510 30.60 0.58 -7.56
N MET A 511 30.50 0.80 -8.86
CA MET A 511 30.41 2.12 -9.47
C MET A 511 28.98 2.39 -9.93
N ILE A 512 28.39 3.47 -9.43
CA ILE A 512 27.03 3.89 -9.78
C ILE A 512 27.13 4.86 -10.95
N MET A 513 26.50 4.49 -12.06
CA MET A 513 26.46 5.26 -13.29
C MET A 513 25.00 5.60 -13.61
N ALA A 514 24.52 6.66 -12.98
CA ALA A 514 23.17 7.19 -13.13
C ALA A 514 23.19 8.47 -13.96
N ASP A 515 22.04 8.87 -14.50
CA ASP A 515 21.92 10.14 -15.20
C ASP A 515 22.20 11.29 -14.23
N GLN A 516 22.82 12.36 -14.74
CA GLN A 516 23.31 13.46 -13.91
C GLN A 516 22.23 14.51 -13.68
N ASP A 517 21.05 14.02 -13.28
CA ASP A 517 19.86 14.76 -12.93
C ASP A 517 19.42 14.47 -11.48
N TYR A 518 18.29 15.03 -11.06
CA TYR A 518 17.78 14.83 -9.70
C TYR A 518 17.34 13.38 -9.43
N ASP A 519 16.76 12.68 -10.41
CA ASP A 519 16.26 11.32 -10.22
C ASP A 519 17.43 10.30 -10.15
N GLY A 520 18.51 10.53 -10.88
CA GLY A 520 19.76 9.79 -10.74
C GLY A 520 20.40 9.95 -9.36
N SER A 521 20.39 11.16 -8.79
CA SER A 521 20.80 11.38 -7.38
C SER A 521 19.95 10.57 -6.39
N HIS A 522 18.66 10.38 -6.66
CA HIS A 522 17.81 9.53 -5.82
C HIS A 522 18.17 8.05 -5.95
N ILE A 523 18.49 7.56 -7.16
CA ILE A 523 18.95 6.17 -7.37
C ILE A 523 20.25 5.91 -6.61
N LYS A 524 21.22 6.84 -6.67
CA LYS A 524 22.45 6.78 -5.86
C LYS A 524 22.11 6.64 -4.38
N GLY A 525 21.18 7.46 -3.89
CA GLY A 525 20.72 7.42 -2.50
C GLY A 525 20.07 6.09 -2.11
N LEU A 526 19.23 5.52 -2.96
CA LEU A 526 18.58 4.22 -2.72
C LEU A 526 19.59 3.06 -2.69
N LEU A 527 20.61 3.08 -3.55
CA LEU A 527 21.71 2.10 -3.52
C LEU A 527 22.56 2.25 -2.26
N ILE A 528 22.94 3.48 -1.88
CA ILE A 528 23.65 3.74 -0.63
C ILE A 528 22.83 3.21 0.56
N ASN A 529 21.53 3.49 0.59
CA ASN A 529 20.61 2.98 1.61
C ASN A 529 20.54 1.44 1.62
N PHE A 530 20.51 0.81 0.45
CA PHE A 530 20.49 -0.65 0.33
C PHE A 530 21.70 -1.30 0.99
N PHE A 531 22.92 -0.85 0.63
CA PHE A 531 24.15 -1.35 1.24
C PHE A 531 24.25 -0.98 2.73
N HIS A 532 23.85 0.24 3.10
CA HIS A 532 23.88 0.69 4.48
C HIS A 532 22.95 -0.13 5.40
N TYR A 533 21.79 -0.55 4.91
CA TYR A 533 20.81 -1.28 5.73
C TYR A 533 21.23 -2.73 5.99
N PHE A 534 21.69 -3.45 4.97
CA PHE A 534 22.06 -4.86 5.11
C PHE A 534 23.53 -5.10 5.47
N TRP A 535 24.45 -4.29 4.93
CA TRP A 535 25.90 -4.46 5.08
C TRP A 535 26.61 -3.14 5.41
N PRO A 536 26.29 -2.47 6.54
CA PRO A 536 26.89 -1.19 6.90
C PRO A 536 28.43 -1.25 7.02
N ASP A 537 28.98 -2.42 7.39
CA ASP A 537 30.42 -2.63 7.50
C ASP A 537 31.16 -2.54 6.16
N LEU A 538 30.49 -2.77 5.03
CA LEU A 538 31.08 -2.54 3.71
C LEU A 538 31.39 -1.05 3.50
N LEU A 539 30.46 -0.19 3.86
CA LEU A 539 30.60 1.25 3.67
C LEU A 539 31.60 1.85 4.67
N ARG A 540 31.65 1.32 5.89
CA ARG A 540 32.57 1.77 6.96
C ARG A 540 34.00 1.25 6.77
N GLY A 541 34.14 -0.04 6.52
CA GLY A 541 35.42 -0.75 6.53
C GLY A 541 36.18 -0.71 5.21
N LYS A 542 35.51 -0.53 4.07
CA LYS A 542 36.14 -0.45 2.74
C LYS A 542 35.92 0.92 2.11
N GLN A 543 36.87 1.84 2.35
CA GLN A 543 36.85 3.17 1.76
C GLN A 543 36.89 3.07 0.22
N GLY A 544 35.97 3.77 -0.45
CA GLY A 544 35.83 3.70 -1.91
C GLY A 544 35.18 2.42 -2.44
N PHE A 545 34.52 1.60 -1.60
CA PHE A 545 33.70 0.49 -2.07
C PHE A 545 32.60 0.96 -3.03
N LEU A 546 31.87 2.02 -2.64
CA LEU A 546 30.95 2.70 -3.55
C LEU A 546 31.67 3.84 -4.26
N GLN A 547 31.46 3.92 -5.56
CA GLN A 547 31.97 4.97 -6.44
C GLN A 547 30.80 5.52 -7.27
N GLN A 548 30.93 6.74 -7.77
CA GLN A 548 30.04 7.27 -8.79
C GLN A 548 30.82 7.65 -10.04
N PHE A 549 30.18 7.46 -11.19
CA PHE A 549 30.65 7.93 -12.48
C PHE A 549 29.87 9.19 -12.85
N ILE A 550 30.58 10.30 -13.08
CA ILE A 550 29.98 11.59 -13.40
C ILE A 550 30.25 11.97 -14.86
N THR A 551 29.27 12.59 -15.51
CA THR A 551 29.42 13.14 -16.86
C THR A 551 29.17 14.64 -16.88
N PRO A 552 29.76 15.39 -17.84
CA PRO A 552 29.47 16.81 -18.00
C PRO A 552 28.00 17.01 -18.37
N ILE A 553 27.33 17.94 -17.69
CA ILE A 553 25.93 18.30 -17.95
C ILE A 553 25.78 19.40 -19.02
N VAL A 554 26.82 20.22 -19.21
CA VAL A 554 26.84 21.27 -20.23
C VAL A 554 28.23 21.32 -20.87
N LYS A 555 28.26 21.38 -22.21
CA LYS A 555 29.47 21.71 -22.96
C LYS A 555 29.28 23.03 -23.70
N ALA A 556 30.24 23.94 -23.54
CA ALA A 556 30.31 25.19 -24.29
C ALA A 556 31.46 25.09 -25.29
N THR A 557 31.16 25.25 -26.57
CA THR A 557 32.15 25.15 -27.66
C THR A 557 32.28 26.48 -28.38
N LYS A 558 33.52 26.94 -28.57
CA LYS A 558 33.86 28.11 -29.39
C LYS A 558 35.25 27.93 -29.98
N ASP A 559 35.39 28.11 -31.30
CA ASP A 559 36.68 28.10 -32.03
C ASP A 559 37.57 26.88 -31.68
N GLY A 560 36.98 25.68 -31.63
CA GLY A 560 37.68 24.44 -31.27
C GLY A 560 37.91 24.22 -29.76
N LYS A 561 37.76 25.25 -28.92
CA LYS A 561 37.84 25.14 -27.46
C LYS A 561 36.53 24.60 -26.89
N VAL A 562 36.61 23.51 -26.12
CA VAL A 562 35.46 22.88 -25.45
C VAL A 562 35.61 23.03 -23.93
N LEU A 563 34.67 23.74 -23.30
CA LEU A 563 34.56 23.83 -21.85
C LEU A 563 33.47 22.86 -21.37
N GLN A 564 33.76 22.10 -20.34
CA GLN A 564 32.85 21.11 -19.76
C GLN A 564 32.46 21.54 -18.35
N PHE A 565 31.17 21.47 -18.03
CA PHE A 565 30.63 21.81 -16.71
C PHE A 565 29.88 20.60 -16.16
N PHE A 566 30.13 20.27 -14.88
CA PHE A 566 29.54 19.12 -14.20
C PHE A 566 28.37 19.49 -13.28
N THR A 567 28.16 20.78 -13.03
CA THR A 567 27.00 21.29 -12.29
C THR A 567 26.42 22.55 -12.96
N MET A 568 25.10 22.75 -12.81
CA MET A 568 24.43 23.93 -13.39
C MET A 568 24.90 25.21 -12.72
N VAL A 569 25.29 25.13 -11.44
CA VAL A 569 25.82 26.25 -10.67
C VAL A 569 27.14 26.77 -11.27
N GLU A 570 28.05 25.87 -11.66
CA GLU A 570 29.31 26.24 -12.31
C GLU A 570 29.05 26.87 -13.69
N TYR A 571 28.20 26.25 -14.50
CA TYR A 571 27.83 26.78 -15.81
C TYR A 571 27.20 28.18 -15.71
N GLU A 572 26.24 28.39 -14.81
CA GLU A 572 25.58 29.68 -14.62
C GLU A 572 26.53 30.76 -14.09
N LYS A 573 27.49 30.39 -13.21
CA LYS A 573 28.55 31.31 -12.78
C LYS A 573 29.46 31.71 -13.94
N TRP A 574 29.84 30.76 -14.79
CA TRP A 574 30.66 31.03 -15.98
C TRP A 574 29.90 31.89 -17.02
N LYS A 575 28.64 31.56 -17.27
CA LYS A 575 27.76 32.26 -18.22
C LYS A 575 27.62 33.73 -17.85
N LYS A 576 27.32 34.03 -16.58
CA LYS A 576 27.22 35.42 -16.07
C LYS A 576 28.53 36.20 -16.21
N LYS A 577 29.68 35.53 -16.06
CA LYS A 577 31.00 36.16 -16.23
C LYS A 577 31.37 36.37 -17.71
N THR A 578 30.73 35.66 -18.64
CA THR A 578 31.12 35.59 -20.06
C THR A 578 30.05 36.19 -20.98
N LYS A 579 29.57 37.42 -20.70
CA LYS A 579 28.52 38.10 -21.49
C LYS A 579 27.34 37.17 -21.84
N ASP A 580 26.87 36.40 -20.86
CA ASP A 580 25.79 35.41 -20.97
C ASP A 580 26.01 34.29 -22.01
N GLY A 581 27.27 34.00 -22.35
CA GLY A 581 27.65 32.95 -23.29
C GLY A 581 27.55 33.37 -24.76
N ALA A 582 27.50 34.67 -25.05
CA ALA A 582 27.43 35.18 -26.43
C ALA A 582 28.61 34.65 -27.28
N GLY A 583 28.29 34.05 -28.44
CA GLY A 583 29.27 33.45 -29.36
C GLY A 583 29.74 32.04 -29.00
N TRP A 584 29.22 31.43 -27.92
CA TRP A 584 29.48 30.03 -27.58
C TRP A 584 28.30 29.16 -28.01
N LYS A 585 28.59 28.01 -28.63
CA LYS A 585 27.59 26.97 -28.87
C LYS A 585 27.42 26.15 -27.60
N ILE A 586 26.27 26.25 -26.96
CA ILE A 586 25.96 25.52 -25.72
C ILE A 586 25.19 24.26 -26.06
N LYS A 587 25.67 23.11 -25.57
CA LYS A 587 24.99 21.83 -25.67
C LYS A 587 24.74 21.29 -24.26
N TYR A 588 23.48 21.00 -23.96
CA TYR A 588 23.03 20.40 -22.71
C TYR A 588 23.02 18.87 -22.84
N TYR A 589 23.53 18.17 -21.83
CA TYR A 589 23.60 16.71 -21.74
C TYR A 589 22.69 16.27 -20.58
N LYS A 590 21.54 15.67 -20.90
CA LYS A 590 20.50 15.35 -19.91
C LYS A 590 20.60 13.94 -19.35
N GLY A 591 21.02 12.98 -20.18
CA GLY A 591 21.22 11.59 -19.77
C GLY A 591 22.44 10.98 -20.44
N LEU A 592 22.93 9.89 -19.86
CA LEU A 592 24.07 9.13 -20.35
C LEU A 592 23.82 8.58 -21.76
N GLY A 593 22.57 8.28 -22.11
CA GLY A 593 22.17 7.85 -23.46
C GLY A 593 22.35 8.92 -24.55
N THR A 594 22.58 10.18 -24.20
CA THR A 594 22.78 11.29 -25.16
C THR A 594 24.23 11.38 -25.67
N SER A 595 25.16 10.72 -24.97
CA SER A 595 26.57 10.73 -25.31
C SER A 595 26.87 9.70 -26.41
N THR A 596 27.71 10.08 -27.35
CA THR A 596 28.14 9.21 -28.45
C THR A 596 29.11 8.13 -27.97
N ALA A 597 29.26 7.04 -28.73
CA ALA A 597 30.26 6.02 -28.43
C ALA A 597 31.70 6.57 -28.41
N ALA A 598 32.00 7.60 -29.21
CA ALA A 598 33.30 8.28 -29.18
C ALA A 598 33.52 9.05 -27.87
N GLU A 599 32.49 9.76 -27.38
CA GLU A 599 32.53 10.41 -26.06
C GLU A 599 32.64 9.38 -24.93
N ALA A 600 31.95 8.24 -25.03
CA ALA A 600 32.09 7.15 -24.07
C ALA A 600 33.53 6.66 -23.97
N LYS A 601 34.21 6.45 -25.11
CA LYS A 601 35.63 6.05 -25.15
C LYS A 601 36.54 7.12 -24.54
N ASP A 602 36.29 8.41 -24.78
CA ASP A 602 37.04 9.51 -24.16
C ASP A 602 36.85 9.53 -22.63
N TYR A 603 35.60 9.43 -22.15
CA TYR A 603 35.30 9.41 -20.72
C TYR A 603 35.93 8.23 -20.00
N PHE A 604 35.88 7.03 -20.59
CA PHE A 604 36.46 5.82 -20.01
C PHE A 604 37.99 5.78 -20.16
N GLY A 605 38.54 6.34 -21.24
CA GLY A 605 39.99 6.57 -21.37
C GLY A 605 40.53 7.50 -20.28
N LYS A 606 39.72 8.47 -19.83
CA LYS A 606 40.00 9.37 -18.71
C LYS A 606 39.15 9.05 -17.48
N ILE A 607 38.91 7.77 -17.18
CA ILE A 607 37.99 7.38 -16.09
C ILE A 607 38.34 7.99 -14.73
N GLN A 608 39.61 8.31 -14.48
CA GLN A 608 40.07 8.99 -13.26
C GLN A 608 39.45 10.39 -13.11
N ASP A 609 39.11 11.05 -14.23
CA ASP A 609 38.45 12.35 -14.25
C ASP A 609 36.96 12.28 -13.94
N HIS A 610 36.35 11.14 -14.26
CA HIS A 610 34.91 10.90 -14.14
C HIS A 610 34.53 10.08 -12.91
N ARG A 611 35.51 9.47 -12.22
CA ARG A 611 35.28 8.66 -11.03
C ARG A 611 35.41 9.49 -9.76
N ILE A 612 34.40 9.38 -8.90
CA ILE A 612 34.40 9.95 -7.55
C ILE A 612 34.14 8.84 -6.53
N ASP A 613 35.00 8.73 -5.53
CA ASP A 613 34.87 7.73 -4.47
C ASP A 613 33.98 8.24 -3.32
N PHE A 614 33.10 7.40 -2.79
CA PHE A 614 32.42 7.69 -1.53
C PHE A 614 33.30 7.30 -0.34
N ARG A 615 33.43 8.20 0.64
CA ARG A 615 34.22 7.99 1.86
C ARG A 615 33.40 8.13 3.12
N TRP A 616 33.63 7.22 4.07
CA TRP A 616 32.98 7.26 5.38
C TRP A 616 33.82 8.10 6.34
N LYS A 617 33.22 9.14 6.94
CA LYS A 617 33.90 10.08 7.85
C LYS A 617 33.60 9.82 9.34
N GLY A 618 32.48 9.20 9.69
CA GLY A 618 32.15 8.94 11.11
C GLY A 618 30.70 8.57 11.40
N ASN A 619 30.35 8.49 12.68
CA ASN A 619 29.05 8.01 13.14
C ASN A 619 27.84 8.92 12.80
N SER A 620 28.08 10.19 12.48
CA SER A 620 27.03 11.12 12.04
C SER A 620 26.36 10.67 10.74
N GLU A 621 27.09 10.01 9.84
CA GLU A 621 26.59 9.58 8.52
C GLU A 621 25.52 8.48 8.64
N ASN A 622 25.65 7.59 9.63
CA ASN A 622 24.63 6.58 9.92
C ASN A 622 23.27 7.23 10.24
N LYS A 623 23.27 8.29 11.06
CA LYS A 623 22.05 9.02 11.42
C LYS A 623 21.46 9.79 10.24
N LEU A 624 22.29 10.28 9.32
CA LEU A 624 21.86 11.02 8.13
C LEU A 624 21.24 10.12 7.07
N ILE A 625 21.86 8.98 6.76
CA ILE A 625 21.32 8.00 5.81
C ILE A 625 20.01 7.43 6.38
N ASP A 626 19.97 7.10 7.67
CA ASP A 626 18.73 6.70 8.32
C ASP A 626 17.63 7.78 8.23
N MET A 627 17.95 9.05 8.52
CA MET A 627 17.01 10.17 8.41
C MET A 627 16.44 10.31 6.99
N ALA A 628 17.27 10.13 5.96
CA ALA A 628 16.86 10.27 4.57
C ALA A 628 15.88 9.17 4.12
N PHE A 629 16.05 7.93 4.57
CA PHE A 629 15.30 6.78 4.03
C PHE A 629 14.33 6.10 5.00
N ASN A 630 14.37 6.42 6.30
CA ASN A 630 13.44 5.85 7.28
C ASN A 630 12.09 6.59 7.25
N LYS A 631 10.99 5.90 6.94
CA LYS A 631 9.65 6.53 6.85
C LYS A 631 9.18 7.15 8.16
N GLY A 632 9.62 6.63 9.31
CA GLY A 632 9.28 7.17 10.63
C GLY A 632 9.85 8.57 10.91
N ARG A 633 10.82 9.04 10.11
CA ARG A 633 11.54 10.30 10.32
C ARG A 633 11.13 11.42 9.35
N ALA A 634 9.85 11.47 9.01
CA ALA A 634 9.33 12.48 8.07
C ALA A 634 9.53 13.92 8.57
N ASP A 635 9.31 14.20 9.85
CA ASP A 635 9.47 15.54 10.42
C ASP A 635 10.95 15.99 10.47
N ASP A 636 11.87 15.06 10.69
CA ASP A 636 13.31 15.32 10.59
C ASP A 636 13.69 15.77 9.18
N ARG A 637 13.14 15.11 8.14
CA ARG A 637 13.37 15.50 6.73
C ARG A 637 12.83 16.89 6.44
N LYS A 638 11.69 17.29 7.01
CA LYS A 638 11.16 18.66 6.84
C LYS A 638 12.15 19.69 7.39
N THR A 639 12.66 19.45 8.59
CA THR A 639 13.65 20.32 9.24
C THR A 639 14.96 20.37 8.45
N TRP A 640 15.41 19.22 7.94
CA TRP A 640 16.61 19.10 7.11
C TRP A 640 16.50 19.91 5.81
N MET A 641 15.40 19.77 5.07
CA MET A 641 15.20 20.53 3.83
C MET A 641 15.10 22.03 4.07
N ASN A 642 14.54 22.47 5.20
CA ASN A 642 14.45 23.88 5.55
C ASN A 642 15.80 24.53 5.86
N LYS A 643 16.83 23.74 6.22
CA LYS A 643 18.21 24.23 6.45
C LYS A 643 19.00 24.42 5.16
N TYR A 644 18.50 23.93 4.01
CA TYR A 644 19.19 24.05 2.74
C TYR A 644 19.30 25.51 2.27
N GLN A 645 20.51 25.91 1.85
CA GLN A 645 20.76 27.23 1.25
C GLN A 645 20.92 27.12 -0.27
N GLU A 646 20.27 28.01 -1.02
CA GLU A 646 20.37 28.04 -2.47
C GLU A 646 21.82 28.27 -2.93
N GLY A 647 22.25 27.48 -3.92
CA GLY A 647 23.63 27.49 -4.40
C GLY A 647 24.56 26.53 -3.65
N THR A 648 24.04 25.69 -2.76
CA THR A 648 24.77 24.54 -2.19
C THR A 648 24.87 23.43 -3.24
N PHE A 649 26.08 22.97 -3.55
CA PHE A 649 26.36 21.89 -4.52
C PHE A 649 27.52 21.02 -4.06
N VAL A 650 27.63 19.82 -4.61
CA VAL A 650 28.80 18.95 -4.45
C VAL A 650 29.89 19.42 -5.41
N ASP A 651 31.08 19.66 -4.87
CA ASP A 651 32.25 20.04 -5.66
C ASP A 651 32.85 18.80 -6.34
N HIS A 652 32.50 18.61 -7.61
CA HIS A 652 32.95 17.49 -8.45
C HIS A 652 34.41 17.60 -8.92
N SER A 653 35.11 18.71 -8.64
CA SER A 653 36.56 18.78 -8.84
C SER A 653 37.32 17.85 -7.88
N LYS A 654 36.69 17.48 -6.76
CA LYS A 654 37.24 16.57 -5.77
C LYS A 654 37.03 15.11 -6.18
N ARG A 655 38.08 14.30 -6.03
CA ARG A 655 38.06 12.86 -6.34
C ARG A 655 37.34 12.00 -5.29
N ALA A 656 36.88 12.60 -4.19
CA ALA A 656 36.14 11.90 -3.15
C ALA A 656 35.06 12.79 -2.54
N VAL A 657 33.93 12.18 -2.19
CA VAL A 657 32.77 12.82 -1.56
C VAL A 657 32.38 12.00 -0.33
N SER A 658 32.05 12.66 0.79
CA SER A 658 31.54 11.93 1.96
C SER A 658 30.04 11.67 1.84
N TYR A 659 29.53 10.64 2.51
CA TYR A 659 28.10 10.35 2.51
C TYR A 659 27.30 11.52 3.10
N GLU A 660 27.86 12.22 4.08
CA GLU A 660 27.30 13.47 4.60
C GLU A 660 27.13 14.55 3.51
N ASP A 661 28.17 14.78 2.71
CA ASP A 661 28.14 15.78 1.64
C ASP A 661 27.14 15.37 0.56
N PHE A 662 27.10 14.10 0.19
CA PHE A 662 26.10 13.58 -0.74
C PHE A 662 24.66 13.82 -0.24
N VAL A 663 24.36 13.45 1.01
CA VAL A 663 23.01 13.66 1.57
C VAL A 663 22.70 15.17 1.59
N ASN A 664 23.55 15.98 2.22
CA ASN A 664 23.26 17.39 2.50
C ASN A 664 23.45 18.34 1.31
N LYS A 665 24.11 17.92 0.23
CA LYS A 665 24.39 18.79 -0.92
C LYS A 665 23.81 18.28 -2.24
N GLU A 666 23.55 16.98 -2.40
CA GLU A 666 23.00 16.39 -3.63
C GLU A 666 21.59 15.83 -3.43
N LEU A 667 21.39 14.88 -2.49
CA LEU A 667 20.09 14.23 -2.25
C LEU A 667 19.01 15.20 -1.77
N VAL A 668 19.40 16.25 -1.04
CA VAL A 668 18.49 17.34 -0.64
C VAL A 668 17.91 18.09 -1.85
N GLN A 669 18.67 18.22 -2.94
CA GLN A 669 18.19 18.89 -4.15
C GLN A 669 17.11 18.06 -4.83
N PHE A 670 17.32 16.74 -4.93
CA PHE A 670 16.26 15.82 -5.35
C PHE A 670 15.02 15.95 -4.47
N SER A 671 15.20 15.97 -3.15
CA SER A 671 14.07 16.04 -2.21
C SER A 671 13.25 17.32 -2.37
N ARG A 672 13.90 18.46 -2.62
CA ARG A 672 13.23 19.73 -2.94
C ARG A 672 12.56 19.68 -4.32
N TYR A 673 13.22 19.11 -5.31
CA TYR A 673 12.68 18.98 -6.66
C TYR A 673 11.44 18.08 -6.70
N ASP A 674 11.50 16.93 -6.00
CA ASP A 674 10.39 16.00 -5.84
C ASP A 674 9.18 16.68 -5.20
N LEU A 675 9.44 17.51 -4.19
CA LEU A 675 8.43 18.31 -3.53
C LEU A 675 7.80 19.35 -4.47
N MET A 676 8.62 20.05 -5.28
CA MET A 676 8.16 21.02 -6.30
C MET A 676 7.29 20.38 -7.39
N ARG A 677 7.59 19.15 -7.83
CA ARG A 677 6.77 18.46 -8.83
C ARG A 677 5.50 17.82 -8.25
N SER A 678 5.49 17.52 -6.95
CA SER A 678 4.39 16.81 -6.29
C SER A 678 3.37 17.71 -5.62
N VAL A 679 3.75 18.90 -5.15
CA VAL A 679 2.87 19.85 -4.44
C VAL A 679 2.54 21.05 -5.35
N PRO A 680 1.26 21.44 -5.50
CA PRO A 680 0.89 22.55 -6.36
C PRO A 680 1.09 23.92 -5.69
N SER A 681 0.97 24.98 -6.49
CA SER A 681 0.93 26.36 -5.99
C SER A 681 -0.47 26.73 -5.49
N VAL A 682 -0.54 27.55 -4.44
CA VAL A 682 -1.78 28.16 -3.95
C VAL A 682 -2.46 29.05 -4.99
N MET A 683 -1.69 29.60 -5.93
CA MET A 683 -2.18 30.57 -6.91
C MET A 683 -3.00 29.93 -8.02
N ASP A 684 -2.44 28.95 -8.74
CA ASP A 684 -3.12 28.28 -9.85
C ASP A 684 -3.63 26.88 -9.51
N GLY A 685 -3.21 26.29 -8.38
CA GLY A 685 -3.52 24.91 -8.05
C GLY A 685 -2.86 23.87 -8.96
N LEU A 686 -1.86 24.28 -9.75
CA LEU A 686 -1.21 23.41 -10.72
C LEU A 686 0.16 22.97 -10.23
N LYS A 687 0.49 21.71 -10.55
CA LYS A 687 1.85 21.20 -10.52
C LYS A 687 2.60 21.64 -11.78
N PRO A 688 3.94 21.68 -11.78
CA PRO A 688 4.73 22.11 -12.94
C PRO A 688 4.34 21.42 -14.25
N THR A 689 4.14 20.10 -14.25
CA THR A 689 3.73 19.36 -15.46
C THR A 689 2.38 19.82 -16.01
N GLN A 690 1.38 20.03 -15.14
CA GLN A 690 0.07 20.54 -15.56
C GLN A 690 0.18 21.96 -16.12
N ARG A 691 1.05 22.79 -15.53
CA ARG A 691 1.31 24.15 -16.00
C ARG A 691 2.00 24.18 -17.37
N LYS A 692 2.95 23.28 -17.61
CA LYS A 692 3.62 23.08 -18.91
C LYS A 692 2.62 22.69 -20.00
N VAL A 693 1.73 21.74 -19.71
CA VAL A 693 0.64 21.36 -20.62
C VAL A 693 -0.23 22.58 -20.95
N LEU A 694 -0.70 23.30 -19.93
CA LEU A 694 -1.60 24.44 -20.13
C LEU A 694 -0.92 25.58 -20.90
N TYR A 695 0.36 25.88 -20.60
CA TYR A 695 1.18 26.85 -21.33
C TYR A 695 1.25 26.53 -22.82
N CYS A 696 1.54 25.28 -23.18
CA CYS A 696 1.60 24.88 -24.58
C CYS A 696 0.23 24.91 -25.26
N CYS A 697 -0.85 24.52 -24.58
CA CYS A 697 -2.22 24.65 -25.10
C CYS A 697 -2.59 26.12 -25.36
N PHE A 698 -2.17 27.04 -24.48
CA PHE A 698 -2.35 28.47 -24.64
C PHE A 698 -1.50 29.06 -25.78
N LYS A 699 -0.24 28.64 -25.88
CA LYS A 699 0.70 29.05 -26.93
C LYS A 699 0.22 28.62 -28.31
N ARG A 700 -0.30 27.38 -28.43
CA ARG A 700 -0.85 26.82 -29.68
C ARG A 700 -2.26 27.31 -29.99
N ASN A 701 -2.94 27.97 -29.05
CA ASN A 701 -4.36 28.34 -29.14
C ASN A 701 -5.23 27.12 -29.53
N LEU A 702 -5.10 26.04 -28.75
CA LEU A 702 -5.65 24.71 -29.07
C LEU A 702 -7.18 24.66 -28.98
N LYS A 703 -7.86 25.14 -30.02
CA LYS A 703 -9.33 25.16 -30.15
C LYS A 703 -9.91 23.91 -30.78
N SER A 704 -9.18 23.27 -31.69
CA SER A 704 -9.55 22.03 -32.35
C SER A 704 -8.94 20.82 -31.64
N ASP A 705 -9.58 19.67 -31.79
CA ASP A 705 -9.08 18.41 -31.23
C ASP A 705 -7.72 18.02 -31.83
N VAL A 706 -6.83 17.55 -30.97
CA VAL A 706 -5.52 16.98 -31.32
C VAL A 706 -5.32 15.67 -30.59
N LYS A 707 -4.62 14.71 -31.20
CA LYS A 707 -4.26 13.46 -30.52
C LYS A 707 -3.42 13.76 -29.29
N VAL A 708 -3.68 13.08 -28.17
CA VAL A 708 -2.91 13.28 -26.93
C VAL A 708 -1.42 12.99 -27.18
N ALA A 709 -1.08 11.95 -27.93
CA ALA A 709 0.32 11.64 -28.29
C ALA A 709 1.03 12.80 -29.03
N GLN A 710 0.33 13.52 -29.91
CA GLN A 710 0.90 14.68 -30.62
C GLN A 710 1.05 15.89 -29.70
N LEU A 711 0.11 16.07 -28.77
CA LEU A 711 0.21 17.13 -27.77
C LEU A 711 1.38 16.87 -26.81
N VAL A 712 1.63 15.62 -26.44
CA VAL A 712 2.78 15.22 -25.61
C VAL A 712 4.10 15.65 -26.26
N GLY A 713 4.32 15.32 -27.54
CA GLY A 713 5.52 15.75 -28.27
C GLY A 713 5.67 17.27 -28.33
N TYR A 714 4.58 17.99 -28.62
CA TYR A 714 4.56 19.45 -28.66
C TYR A 714 4.89 20.09 -27.30
N VAL A 715 4.36 19.53 -26.20
CA VAL A 715 4.66 20.00 -24.85
C VAL A 715 6.12 19.69 -24.49
N GLY A 716 6.62 18.51 -24.85
CA GLY A 716 8.02 18.12 -24.71
C GLY A 716 8.99 19.18 -25.26
N GLU A 717 8.78 19.52 -26.52
CA GLU A 717 9.60 20.49 -27.26
C GLU A 717 9.47 21.92 -26.72
N HIS A 718 8.25 22.41 -26.51
CA HIS A 718 8.03 23.84 -26.24
C HIS A 718 8.08 24.26 -24.78
N SER A 719 8.11 23.31 -23.85
CA SER A 719 8.17 23.59 -22.41
C SER A 719 9.45 23.10 -21.74
N ALA A 720 10.43 22.61 -22.50
CA ALA A 720 11.64 21.98 -21.97
C ALA A 720 11.29 20.89 -20.94
N TYR A 721 10.39 19.96 -21.30
CA TYR A 721 10.03 18.87 -20.40
C TYR A 721 11.08 17.75 -20.51
N HIS A 722 11.67 17.35 -19.39
CA HIS A 722 12.81 16.42 -19.37
C HIS A 722 12.47 15.02 -18.85
N HIS A 723 11.22 14.78 -18.45
CA HIS A 723 10.78 13.47 -17.96
C HIS A 723 10.15 12.64 -19.07
N GLY A 724 9.90 11.36 -18.78
CA GLY A 724 9.27 10.44 -19.72
C GLY A 724 7.88 10.88 -20.18
N GLU A 725 7.63 10.74 -21.48
CA GLU A 725 6.37 11.08 -22.15
C GLU A 725 5.13 10.41 -21.54
N ALA A 726 5.28 9.22 -20.96
CA ALA A 726 4.19 8.50 -20.30
C ALA A 726 3.59 9.29 -19.12
N SER A 727 4.43 9.97 -18.32
CA SER A 727 3.98 10.81 -17.20
C SER A 727 3.19 12.03 -17.69
N LEU A 728 3.66 12.62 -18.79
CA LEU A 728 3.01 13.75 -19.43
C LEU A 728 1.66 13.37 -20.06
N SER A 729 1.60 12.22 -20.73
CA SER A 729 0.35 11.63 -21.23
C SER A 729 -0.67 11.42 -20.10
N GLY A 730 -0.26 10.79 -19.00
CA GLY A 730 -1.13 10.59 -17.84
C GLY A 730 -1.64 11.90 -17.24
N THR A 731 -0.79 12.95 -17.23
CA THR A 731 -1.18 14.28 -16.77
C THR A 731 -2.26 14.90 -17.67
N ILE A 732 -2.10 14.84 -19.00
CA ILE A 732 -3.08 15.35 -19.96
C ILE A 732 -4.42 14.62 -19.81
N VAL A 733 -4.38 13.29 -19.70
CA VAL A 733 -5.58 12.47 -19.49
C VAL A 733 -6.30 12.89 -18.21
N SER A 734 -5.57 13.00 -17.09
CA SER A 734 -6.15 13.40 -15.81
C SER A 734 -6.73 14.82 -15.82
N MET A 735 -6.13 15.76 -16.55
CA MET A 735 -6.67 17.12 -16.71
C MET A 735 -7.95 17.19 -17.56
N ALA A 736 -8.21 16.17 -18.38
CA ALA A 736 -9.38 16.07 -19.25
C ALA A 736 -10.53 15.25 -18.66
N GLN A 737 -10.25 14.33 -17.73
CA GLN A 737 -11.25 13.45 -17.10
C GLN A 737 -12.43 14.21 -16.52
N ASP A 738 -13.63 13.67 -16.75
CA ASP A 738 -14.91 14.32 -16.44
C ASP A 738 -15.85 13.49 -15.55
N PHE A 739 -15.50 12.26 -15.18
CA PHE A 739 -16.32 11.38 -14.33
C PHE A 739 -16.35 11.83 -12.85
N VAL A 740 -17.39 11.40 -12.11
CA VAL A 740 -17.59 11.77 -10.69
C VAL A 740 -16.38 11.39 -9.83
N GLY A 741 -15.87 12.36 -9.07
CA GLY A 741 -14.69 12.19 -8.22
C GLY A 741 -13.35 12.52 -8.90
N SER A 742 -13.37 12.97 -10.17
CA SER A 742 -12.19 13.54 -10.86
C SER A 742 -12.14 15.07 -10.70
N ASN A 743 -12.35 15.84 -11.78
CA ASN A 743 -12.28 17.30 -11.80
C ASN A 743 -13.67 17.94 -11.68
N ASN A 744 -13.81 18.98 -10.85
CA ASN A 744 -15.05 19.78 -10.82
C ASN A 744 -15.17 20.68 -12.05
N LEU A 745 -14.03 21.19 -12.55
CA LEU A 745 -13.90 21.91 -13.81
C LEU A 745 -12.67 21.37 -14.56
N ASN A 746 -12.87 20.49 -15.53
CA ASN A 746 -11.81 20.01 -16.42
C ASN A 746 -11.32 21.14 -17.33
N LEU A 747 -9.99 21.33 -17.39
CA LEU A 747 -9.37 22.38 -18.21
C LEU A 747 -9.19 21.95 -19.67
N LEU A 748 -9.21 20.64 -19.91
CA LEU A 748 -9.15 20.01 -21.20
C LEU A 748 -10.44 19.21 -21.43
N ILE A 749 -10.85 19.07 -22.69
CA ILE A 749 -12.06 18.29 -23.04
C ILE A 749 -11.67 16.85 -23.36
N PRO A 750 -12.36 15.85 -22.80
CA PRO A 750 -12.12 14.45 -23.12
C PRO A 750 -12.83 14.07 -24.44
N SER A 751 -12.11 14.10 -25.56
CA SER A 751 -12.62 13.64 -26.86
C SER A 751 -12.19 12.19 -27.11
N GLY A 752 -12.98 11.24 -26.61
CA GLY A 752 -12.70 9.80 -26.67
C GLY A 752 -12.83 9.13 -25.31
N GLN A 753 -12.26 7.93 -25.15
CA GLN A 753 -12.29 7.19 -23.88
C GLN A 753 -11.15 7.64 -22.94
N PHE A 754 -11.41 8.63 -22.08
CA PHE A 754 -10.45 9.17 -21.09
C PHE A 754 -10.48 8.44 -19.73
N GLY A 755 -11.13 7.28 -19.70
CA GLY A 755 -11.33 6.47 -18.52
C GLY A 755 -12.62 6.83 -17.83
N THR A 756 -13.11 5.89 -17.01
CA THR A 756 -14.42 5.98 -16.38
C THR A 756 -14.29 5.88 -14.87
N ARG A 757 -15.42 6.09 -14.19
CA ARG A 757 -15.54 5.88 -12.76
C ARG A 757 -15.27 4.42 -12.34
N ALA A 758 -15.37 3.45 -13.27
CA ALA A 758 -15.25 2.04 -12.95
C ALA A 758 -13.88 1.68 -12.36
N GLN A 759 -12.80 2.27 -12.88
CA GLN A 759 -11.43 2.05 -12.40
C GLN A 759 -10.73 3.35 -11.99
N GLY A 760 -11.48 4.41 -11.71
CA GLY A 760 -10.94 5.73 -11.38
C GLY A 760 -10.06 6.31 -12.49
N GLY A 761 -10.42 6.06 -13.75
CA GLY A 761 -9.72 6.59 -14.92
C GLY A 761 -8.53 5.76 -15.42
N LYS A 762 -8.21 4.62 -14.78
CA LYS A 762 -7.13 3.70 -15.24
C LYS A 762 -7.47 2.96 -16.53
N ASP A 763 -8.75 2.89 -16.85
CA ASP A 763 -9.33 2.31 -18.07
C ASP A 763 -9.32 3.29 -19.26
N ALA A 764 -8.58 4.41 -19.15
CA ALA A 764 -8.36 5.32 -20.27
C ALA A 764 -7.66 4.64 -21.44
N ALA A 765 -8.10 4.92 -22.66
CA ALA A 765 -7.45 4.41 -23.85
C ALA A 765 -6.06 5.05 -24.03
N SER A 766 -5.16 4.33 -24.69
CA SER A 766 -3.81 4.83 -25.00
C SER A 766 -3.85 6.19 -25.72
N ALA A 767 -2.88 7.05 -25.42
CA ALA A 767 -2.72 8.41 -25.95
C ALA A 767 -2.76 8.52 -27.49
N ARG A 768 -2.53 7.42 -28.19
CA ARG A 768 -2.60 7.31 -29.66
C ARG A 768 -4.03 7.33 -30.21
N TYR A 769 -5.03 7.00 -29.39
CA TYR A 769 -6.44 6.90 -29.79
C TYR A 769 -7.28 8.10 -29.35
N ILE A 770 -6.95 8.69 -28.20
CA ILE A 770 -7.74 9.75 -27.58
C ILE A 770 -7.30 11.15 -28.04
N TYR A 771 -8.26 12.05 -28.11
CA TYR A 771 -8.06 13.44 -28.55
C TYR A 771 -8.45 14.41 -27.46
N THR A 772 -7.85 15.59 -27.47
CA THR A 772 -8.23 16.65 -26.53
C THR A 772 -8.08 18.02 -27.16
N ARG A 773 -8.73 18.99 -26.53
CA ARG A 773 -8.63 20.42 -26.83
C ARG A 773 -8.85 21.22 -25.56
N LEU A 774 -8.55 22.51 -25.62
CA LEU A 774 -8.75 23.41 -24.50
C LEU A 774 -10.25 23.60 -24.22
N ALA A 775 -10.66 23.47 -22.96
CA ALA A 775 -12.04 23.75 -22.57
C ALA A 775 -12.34 25.26 -22.74
N PRO A 776 -13.51 25.67 -23.26
CA PRO A 776 -13.86 27.08 -23.41
C PRO A 776 -13.72 27.89 -22.12
N ILE A 777 -14.08 27.29 -20.99
CA ILE A 777 -13.98 27.89 -19.65
C ILE A 777 -12.53 28.12 -19.22
N ALA A 778 -11.54 27.40 -19.77
CA ALA A 778 -10.14 27.52 -19.35
C ALA A 778 -9.57 28.92 -19.63
N ARG A 779 -9.86 29.53 -20.79
CA ARG A 779 -9.45 30.93 -21.07
C ARG A 779 -10.31 31.99 -20.37
N MET A 780 -11.48 31.61 -19.85
CA MET A 780 -12.22 32.47 -18.93
C MET A 780 -11.51 32.47 -17.57
N LEU A 781 -11.22 31.30 -17.00
CA LEU A 781 -10.50 31.15 -15.74
C LEU A 781 -9.10 31.78 -15.80
N PHE A 782 -8.32 31.49 -16.84
CA PHE A 782 -6.98 32.00 -17.08
C PHE A 782 -7.01 33.07 -18.18
N CYS A 783 -7.38 34.28 -17.78
CA CYS A 783 -7.60 35.39 -18.69
C CYS A 783 -6.32 35.76 -19.46
N SER A 784 -6.40 35.80 -20.80
CA SER A 784 -5.27 36.17 -21.65
C SER A 784 -4.74 37.60 -21.42
N LEU A 785 -5.54 38.45 -20.78
CA LEU A 785 -5.12 39.80 -20.40
C LEU A 785 -4.12 39.80 -19.22
N ASP A 786 -4.03 38.70 -18.49
CA ASP A 786 -3.05 38.52 -17.42
C ASP A 786 -1.72 37.95 -17.94
N ASP A 787 -1.71 37.23 -19.07
CA ASP A 787 -0.50 36.60 -19.65
C ASP A 787 0.72 37.54 -19.70
N PRO A 788 0.63 38.82 -20.13
CA PRO A 788 1.79 39.72 -20.23
C PRO A 788 2.38 40.16 -18.89
N VAL A 789 1.64 40.04 -17.79
CA VAL A 789 2.07 40.46 -16.45
C VAL A 789 2.54 39.30 -15.56
N LEU A 790 2.52 38.06 -16.10
CA LEU A 790 3.07 36.89 -15.42
C LEU A 790 4.60 36.83 -15.54
N GLU A 791 5.23 36.23 -14.53
CA GLU A 791 6.67 35.98 -14.52
C GLU A 791 6.99 34.60 -15.13
N TYR A 792 7.56 34.63 -16.33
CA TYR A 792 7.93 33.44 -17.10
C TYR A 792 9.32 32.93 -16.75
N GLN A 793 9.46 31.61 -16.67
CA GLN A 793 10.74 30.97 -16.47
C GLN A 793 11.51 30.87 -17.79
N ALA A 794 12.82 30.70 -17.70
CA ALA A 794 13.69 30.44 -18.83
C ALA A 794 14.57 29.22 -18.53
N GLU A 795 14.56 28.25 -19.44
CA GLU A 795 15.29 26.99 -19.33
C GLU A 795 15.91 26.69 -20.69
N GLU A 796 17.19 26.30 -20.71
CA GLU A 796 17.96 26.03 -21.95
C GLU A 796 17.96 27.17 -22.98
N GLY A 797 17.83 28.42 -22.53
CA GLY A 797 17.74 29.60 -23.42
C GLY A 797 16.35 29.81 -24.03
N GLN A 798 15.37 28.97 -23.70
CA GLN A 798 13.99 29.06 -24.13
C GLN A 798 13.08 29.61 -23.04
N LYS A 799 12.13 30.48 -23.43
CA LYS A 799 11.04 30.92 -22.54
C LYS A 799 10.02 29.79 -22.38
N ILE A 800 9.85 29.32 -21.16
CA ILE A 800 8.94 28.24 -20.78
C ILE A 800 7.75 28.81 -19.98
N GLU A 801 7.00 27.97 -19.27
CA GLU A 801 5.81 28.35 -18.50
C GLU A 801 6.10 29.34 -17.36
N PRO A 802 5.10 30.11 -16.87
CA PRO A 802 5.29 30.98 -15.71
C PRO A 802 5.49 30.20 -14.41
N TYR A 803 6.02 30.84 -13.37
CA TYR A 803 6.11 30.22 -12.05
C TYR A 803 4.73 29.77 -11.53
N TRP A 804 3.71 30.59 -11.78
CA TRP A 804 2.31 30.27 -11.56
C TRP A 804 1.42 31.14 -12.46
N TYR A 805 0.24 30.64 -12.80
CA TYR A 805 -0.82 31.46 -13.41
C TYR A 805 -1.66 32.17 -12.34
N ALA A 806 -2.38 33.22 -12.73
CA ALA A 806 -3.30 33.94 -11.87
C ALA A 806 -4.76 33.75 -12.36
N PRO A 807 -5.43 32.63 -12.04
CA PRO A 807 -6.82 32.45 -12.43
C PRO A 807 -7.77 33.48 -11.76
N ILE A 808 -9.00 33.60 -12.23
CA ILE A 808 -10.02 34.49 -11.64
C ILE A 808 -10.45 34.02 -10.23
N ILE A 809 -10.48 32.70 -10.02
CA ILE A 809 -10.82 32.04 -8.74
C ILE A 809 -9.74 31.00 -8.37
N PRO A 810 -9.57 30.65 -7.08
CA PRO A 810 -8.54 29.71 -6.63
C PRO A 810 -8.84 28.28 -7.11
N MET A 811 -8.22 27.88 -8.23
CA MET A 811 -8.44 26.58 -8.85
C MET A 811 -8.01 25.39 -7.98
N ILE A 812 -7.09 25.61 -7.02
CA ILE A 812 -6.70 24.60 -6.03
C ILE A 812 -7.87 24.13 -5.16
N LEU A 813 -8.85 25.01 -4.90
CA LEU A 813 -10.08 24.63 -4.19
C LEU A 813 -11.14 24.08 -5.12
N VAL A 814 -11.13 24.46 -6.40
CA VAL A 814 -12.08 23.92 -7.39
C VAL A 814 -11.81 22.44 -7.65
N ASN A 815 -10.60 22.10 -8.08
CA ASN A 815 -10.25 20.73 -8.49
C ASN A 815 -9.51 19.93 -7.41
N GLY A 816 -9.19 20.56 -6.28
CA GLY A 816 -8.37 19.92 -5.25
C GLY A 816 -6.97 19.60 -5.76
N SER A 817 -6.21 18.83 -4.96
CA SER A 817 -4.97 18.21 -5.38
C SER A 817 -4.54 17.17 -4.37
N GLU A 818 -3.89 16.11 -4.85
CA GLU A 818 -3.16 15.15 -4.02
C GLU A 818 -1.74 15.00 -4.51
N GLY A 819 -0.80 14.92 -3.58
CA GLY A 819 0.62 14.80 -3.90
C GLY A 819 1.43 14.29 -2.71
N ILE A 820 2.38 13.41 -3.01
CA ILE A 820 3.33 12.89 -2.04
C ILE A 820 4.72 13.29 -2.55
N GLY A 821 5.43 14.08 -1.77
CA GLY A 821 6.84 14.38 -2.02
C GLY A 821 7.72 13.87 -0.88
N THR A 822 9.00 14.22 -0.90
CA THR A 822 9.89 13.95 0.23
C THR A 822 9.49 14.77 1.46
N GLY A 823 9.21 14.10 2.58
CA GLY A 823 8.93 14.71 3.90
C GLY A 823 7.55 15.35 4.04
N TRP A 824 6.98 15.88 2.97
CA TRP A 824 5.66 16.52 2.94
C TRP A 824 4.70 15.79 2.00
N SER A 825 3.42 15.87 2.32
CA SER A 825 2.34 15.46 1.42
C SER A 825 1.26 16.53 1.45
N THR A 826 0.40 16.50 0.44
CA THR A 826 -0.75 17.41 0.34
C THR A 826 -1.99 16.63 -0.07
N SER A 827 -3.11 16.97 0.56
CA SER A 827 -4.45 16.54 0.18
C SER A 827 -5.38 17.73 0.38
N VAL A 828 -5.86 18.26 -0.74
CA VAL A 828 -6.84 19.35 -0.79
C VAL A 828 -8.09 18.79 -1.46
N PRO A 829 -9.26 18.79 -0.79
CA PRO A 829 -10.50 18.34 -1.39
C PRO A 829 -11.05 19.36 -2.39
N ASN A 830 -12.03 18.92 -3.17
CA ASN A 830 -12.71 19.77 -4.14
C ASN A 830 -13.85 20.53 -3.45
N TYR A 831 -14.15 21.73 -3.94
CA TYR A 831 -15.23 22.60 -3.47
C TYR A 831 -16.05 23.11 -4.66
N ASN A 832 -17.26 23.57 -4.36
CA ASN A 832 -18.16 24.12 -5.36
C ASN A 832 -17.63 25.47 -5.90
N PRO A 833 -17.42 25.60 -7.22
CA PRO A 833 -16.99 26.86 -7.82
C PRO A 833 -17.90 28.06 -7.50
N LEU A 834 -19.21 27.84 -7.34
CA LEU A 834 -20.18 28.89 -7.06
C LEU A 834 -19.99 29.46 -5.64
N ASP A 835 -19.70 28.59 -4.66
CA ASP A 835 -19.44 29.00 -3.27
C ASP A 835 -18.12 29.79 -3.18
N ILE A 836 -17.11 29.37 -3.95
CA ILE A 836 -15.84 30.07 -4.08
C ILE A 836 -16.08 31.48 -4.67
N ILE A 837 -16.85 31.59 -5.76
CA ILE A 837 -17.20 32.89 -6.37
C ILE A 837 -17.93 33.78 -5.36
N ALA A 838 -18.89 33.23 -4.61
CA ALA A 838 -19.61 33.97 -3.58
C ALA A 838 -18.66 34.52 -2.50
N ASN A 839 -17.69 33.73 -2.05
CA ASN A 839 -16.67 34.15 -1.08
C ASN A 839 -15.69 35.18 -1.66
N MET A 840 -15.29 35.06 -2.93
CA MET A 840 -14.49 36.09 -3.61
C MET A 840 -15.23 37.42 -3.66
N ARG A 841 -16.54 37.42 -3.93
CA ARG A 841 -17.37 38.63 -3.88
C ARG A 841 -17.47 39.22 -2.47
N GLN A 842 -17.57 38.38 -1.44
CA GLN A 842 -17.56 38.86 -0.05
C GLN A 842 -16.24 39.57 0.27
N PHE A 843 -15.11 39.01 -0.15
CA PHE A 843 -13.80 39.65 0.01
C PHE A 843 -13.71 41.00 -0.71
N ILE A 844 -14.16 41.07 -1.97
CA ILE A 844 -14.20 42.33 -2.73
C ILE A 844 -15.04 43.38 -2.00
N LYS A 845 -16.18 42.97 -1.41
CA LYS A 845 -17.06 43.82 -0.60
C LYS A 845 -16.54 44.07 0.83
N LYS A 846 -15.34 43.61 1.17
CA LYS A 846 -14.75 43.65 2.53
C LYS A 846 -15.65 43.03 3.62
N LYS A 847 -16.46 42.04 3.25
CA LYS A 847 -17.31 41.25 4.16
C LYS A 847 -16.59 39.96 4.56
N PRO A 848 -16.90 39.38 5.74
CA PRO A 848 -16.30 38.13 6.17
C PRO A 848 -16.71 36.97 5.26
N MET A 849 -15.72 36.21 4.75
CA MET A 849 -15.95 34.98 3.99
C MET A 849 -16.62 33.89 4.85
N GLN A 850 -17.52 33.13 4.22
CA GLN A 850 -18.21 31.97 4.78
C GLN A 850 -17.37 30.69 4.69
N ASN A 851 -17.64 29.74 5.58
CA ASN A 851 -17.06 28.40 5.51
C ASN A 851 -17.72 27.63 4.36
N MET A 852 -16.93 26.80 3.68
CA MET A 852 -17.40 25.93 2.60
C MET A 852 -17.27 24.47 3.05
N GLN A 853 -18.03 23.59 2.41
CA GLN A 853 -17.93 22.15 2.60
C GLN A 853 -17.40 21.50 1.31
N PRO A 854 -16.67 20.36 1.41
CA PRO A 854 -16.24 19.63 0.23
C PRO A 854 -17.41 19.29 -0.68
N TRP A 855 -17.22 19.45 -1.99
CA TRP A 855 -18.25 19.24 -3.00
C TRP A 855 -17.63 18.74 -4.31
N TYR A 856 -18.30 17.79 -4.95
CA TYR A 856 -17.82 17.11 -6.15
C TYR A 856 -18.88 17.09 -7.24
N ARG A 857 -18.50 17.48 -8.46
CA ARG A 857 -19.42 17.53 -9.62
C ARG A 857 -20.05 16.16 -9.88
N GLY A 858 -21.39 16.13 -9.91
CA GLY A 858 -22.18 14.94 -10.25
C GLY A 858 -22.27 13.87 -9.14
N PHE A 859 -21.71 14.12 -7.95
CA PHE A 859 -21.84 13.21 -6.81
C PHE A 859 -23.23 13.34 -6.18
N THR A 860 -23.92 12.22 -6.01
CA THR A 860 -25.31 12.19 -5.49
C THR A 860 -25.43 11.68 -4.06
N GLY A 861 -24.30 11.42 -3.40
CA GLY A 861 -24.24 10.99 -2.01
C GLY A 861 -24.24 12.17 -1.05
N THR A 862 -24.00 11.89 0.24
CA THR A 862 -24.03 12.90 1.29
C THR A 862 -22.63 13.13 1.87
N ILE A 863 -22.21 14.40 1.95
CA ILE A 863 -20.99 14.80 2.66
C ILE A 863 -21.41 15.56 3.91
N LYS A 864 -21.01 15.09 5.09
CA LYS A 864 -21.35 15.74 6.37
C LYS A 864 -20.14 15.81 7.32
N PRO A 865 -20.05 16.83 8.19
CA PRO A 865 -19.00 16.89 9.21
C PRO A 865 -19.04 15.66 10.13
N SER A 866 -17.90 15.03 10.41
CA SER A 866 -17.83 13.78 11.20
C SER A 866 -17.69 14.02 12.72
N GLY A 867 -17.93 15.23 13.21
CA GLY A 867 -17.76 15.65 14.61
C GLY A 867 -16.36 16.19 14.95
N GLU A 868 -15.32 15.79 14.22
CA GLU A 868 -13.96 16.34 14.36
C GLU A 868 -13.71 17.50 13.38
N LYS A 869 -13.02 18.54 13.85
CA LYS A 869 -12.74 19.73 13.02
C LYS A 869 -11.88 19.38 11.81
N GLY A 870 -12.39 19.64 10.61
CA GLY A 870 -11.69 19.38 9.35
C GLY A 870 -11.77 17.93 8.86
N LYS A 871 -12.69 17.12 9.40
CA LYS A 871 -13.01 15.78 8.89
C LYS A 871 -14.48 15.69 8.46
N TYR A 872 -14.70 15.03 7.34
CA TYR A 872 -16.04 14.83 6.77
C TYR A 872 -16.26 13.35 6.45
N ASP A 873 -17.46 12.89 6.78
CA ASP A 873 -17.97 11.61 6.34
C ASP A 873 -18.53 11.76 4.92
N CYS A 874 -18.06 10.93 4.00
CA CYS A 874 -18.56 10.82 2.63
C CYS A 874 -19.38 9.54 2.52
N LEU A 875 -20.70 9.68 2.47
CA LEU A 875 -21.65 8.58 2.43
C LEU A 875 -22.14 8.35 1.00
N GLY A 876 -22.11 7.08 0.59
CA GLY A 876 -22.86 6.64 -0.59
C GLY A 876 -24.36 6.64 -0.35
N SER A 877 -25.12 6.35 -1.39
CA SER A 877 -26.59 6.30 -1.36
C SER A 877 -27.04 4.87 -1.60
N PHE A 878 -27.99 4.43 -0.77
CA PHE A 878 -28.59 3.12 -0.89
C PHE A 878 -30.07 3.19 -0.46
N SER A 879 -30.88 2.25 -0.93
CA SER A 879 -32.26 2.07 -0.52
C SER A 879 -32.52 0.59 -0.28
N LYS A 880 -33.36 0.30 0.73
CA LYS A 880 -33.79 -1.07 1.04
C LYS A 880 -35.11 -1.33 0.35
N THR A 881 -35.13 -2.23 -0.62
CA THR A 881 -36.35 -2.58 -1.36
C THR A 881 -37.10 -3.75 -0.72
N SER A 882 -36.41 -4.61 0.03
CA SER A 882 -37.03 -5.71 0.79
C SER A 882 -36.19 -6.11 2.02
N THR A 883 -36.63 -7.12 2.76
CA THR A 883 -35.86 -7.69 3.89
C THR A 883 -34.56 -8.38 3.46
N THR A 884 -34.34 -8.61 2.17
CA THR A 884 -33.18 -9.33 1.63
C THR A 884 -32.47 -8.59 0.50
N ILE A 885 -33.03 -7.48 0.01
CA ILE A 885 -32.53 -6.76 -1.18
C ILE A 885 -32.16 -5.33 -0.82
N LEU A 886 -30.91 -4.97 -1.15
CA LEU A 886 -30.34 -3.64 -1.02
C LEU A 886 -29.99 -3.09 -2.42
N GLN A 887 -30.46 -1.88 -2.73
CA GLN A 887 -30.09 -1.15 -3.93
C GLN A 887 -29.06 -0.09 -3.57
N ILE A 888 -27.91 -0.09 -4.21
CA ILE A 888 -26.82 0.86 -3.98
C ILE A 888 -26.70 1.71 -5.24
N THR A 889 -27.05 2.99 -5.13
CA THR A 889 -27.11 3.94 -6.25
C THR A 889 -25.93 4.92 -6.26
N GLU A 890 -25.15 4.98 -5.20
CA GLU A 890 -23.96 5.82 -5.13
C GLU A 890 -22.89 5.24 -4.21
N LEU A 891 -21.63 5.36 -4.60
CA LEU A 891 -20.48 4.94 -3.79
C LEU A 891 -19.73 6.16 -3.24
N PRO A 892 -19.10 6.05 -2.05
CA PRO A 892 -18.20 7.08 -1.56
C PRO A 892 -17.14 7.48 -2.59
N LEU A 893 -16.72 8.74 -2.54
CA LEU A 893 -15.68 9.25 -3.42
C LEU A 893 -14.40 8.42 -3.29
N LYS A 894 -13.73 8.20 -4.44
CA LYS A 894 -12.53 7.35 -4.59
C LYS A 894 -12.73 5.87 -4.28
N LYS A 895 -13.97 5.43 -4.16
CA LYS A 895 -14.32 4.02 -4.23
C LYS A 895 -14.82 3.69 -5.62
N TRP A 896 -14.02 2.96 -6.38
CA TRP A 896 -14.29 2.66 -7.78
C TRP A 896 -15.21 1.45 -7.93
N THR A 897 -16.00 1.44 -9.00
CA THR A 897 -17.04 0.42 -9.22
C THR A 897 -16.46 -0.99 -9.29
N GLN A 898 -15.32 -1.17 -9.96
CA GLN A 898 -14.65 -2.46 -10.11
C GLN A 898 -14.11 -2.98 -8.77
N ASP A 899 -13.39 -2.15 -8.02
CA ASP A 899 -12.90 -2.50 -6.68
C ASP A 899 -14.05 -2.86 -5.73
N TYR A 900 -15.20 -2.20 -5.88
CA TYR A 900 -16.39 -2.49 -5.09
C TYR A 900 -17.09 -3.78 -5.51
N LYS A 901 -17.14 -4.06 -6.82
CA LYS A 901 -17.63 -5.32 -7.36
C LYS A 901 -16.83 -6.50 -6.83
N GLU A 902 -15.51 -6.44 -6.85
CA GLU A 902 -14.63 -7.46 -6.29
C GLU A 902 -14.89 -7.67 -4.78
N PHE A 903 -15.11 -6.59 -4.04
CA PHE A 903 -15.53 -6.68 -2.65
C PHE A 903 -16.86 -7.43 -2.48
N LEU A 904 -17.88 -7.13 -3.27
CA LEU A 904 -19.17 -7.83 -3.20
C LEU A 904 -19.01 -9.32 -3.54
N GLN A 905 -18.30 -9.63 -4.62
CA GLN A 905 -18.02 -11.01 -5.08
C GLN A 905 -17.24 -11.82 -4.05
N SER A 906 -16.25 -11.21 -3.36
CA SER A 906 -15.48 -11.88 -2.31
C SER A 906 -16.33 -12.31 -1.09
N ASN A 907 -17.55 -11.78 -0.96
CA ASN A 907 -18.50 -12.14 0.10
C ASN A 907 -19.62 -13.10 -0.38
N MET A 908 -19.55 -13.58 -1.63
CA MET A 908 -20.45 -14.60 -2.19
C MET A 908 -19.94 -16.04 -1.91
N PRO A 909 -20.83 -17.06 -1.96
CA PRO A 909 -20.43 -18.47 -1.88
C PRO A 909 -19.39 -18.84 -2.95
N GLY A 910 -18.25 -19.39 -2.55
CA GLY A 910 -17.15 -19.78 -3.46
C GLY A 910 -16.05 -18.73 -3.66
N GLY A 911 -16.18 -17.52 -3.08
CA GLY A 911 -15.10 -16.52 -3.07
C GLY A 911 -13.94 -16.86 -2.13
N ASP A 912 -12.82 -16.14 -2.26
CA ASP A 912 -11.58 -16.35 -1.48
C ASP A 912 -11.78 -16.27 0.05
N ASN A 913 -12.84 -15.59 0.49
CA ASN A 913 -13.13 -15.40 1.90
C ASN A 913 -13.99 -16.54 2.45
N LYS A 914 -13.35 -17.67 2.82
CA LYS A 914 -13.98 -18.88 3.40
C LYS A 914 -14.81 -18.65 4.68
N LYS A 915 -14.86 -17.41 5.21
CA LYS A 915 -15.73 -16.96 6.31
C LYS A 915 -16.41 -15.62 5.95
N SER A 916 -17.18 -15.57 4.86
CA SER A 916 -17.97 -14.38 4.50
C SER A 916 -18.88 -13.98 5.66
N LYS A 917 -18.74 -12.74 6.15
CA LYS A 917 -19.57 -12.19 7.25
C LYS A 917 -20.96 -11.74 6.77
N LEU A 918 -21.11 -11.49 5.47
CA LEU A 918 -22.30 -10.85 4.88
C LEU A 918 -23.22 -11.83 4.15
N ASN A 919 -22.73 -13.01 3.73
CA ASN A 919 -23.53 -14.03 3.01
C ASN A 919 -24.38 -13.43 1.87
N ILE A 920 -23.70 -12.87 0.87
CA ILE A 920 -24.35 -12.30 -0.32
C ILE A 920 -24.69 -13.44 -1.28
N TYR A 921 -25.94 -13.54 -1.71
CA TYR A 921 -26.42 -14.60 -2.61
C TYR A 921 -26.33 -14.20 -4.09
N ASP A 922 -26.68 -12.96 -4.42
CA ASP A 922 -26.74 -12.46 -5.80
C ASP A 922 -26.34 -10.99 -5.84
N VAL A 923 -25.67 -10.59 -6.92
CA VAL A 923 -25.27 -9.20 -7.19
C VAL A 923 -25.57 -8.92 -8.66
N ARG A 924 -26.42 -7.94 -8.91
CA ARG A 924 -26.76 -7.47 -10.27
C ARG A 924 -26.27 -6.04 -10.48
N GLU A 925 -25.80 -5.77 -11.68
CA GLU A 925 -25.16 -4.51 -12.06
C GLU A 925 -25.99 -3.81 -13.14
N TYR A 926 -26.41 -2.58 -12.88
CA TYR A 926 -27.17 -1.74 -13.81
C TYR A 926 -26.51 -0.36 -13.99
N HIS A 927 -25.18 -0.37 -14.05
CA HIS A 927 -24.35 0.83 -14.11
C HIS A 927 -24.53 1.57 -15.43
N THR A 928 -24.31 2.89 -15.40
CA THR A 928 -24.08 3.70 -16.61
C THR A 928 -22.64 4.21 -16.60
N GLU A 929 -22.19 4.89 -17.67
CA GLU A 929 -20.86 5.53 -17.72
C GLU A 929 -20.63 6.52 -16.56
N ARG A 930 -21.70 7.06 -15.97
CA ARG A 930 -21.65 8.13 -14.95
C ARG A 930 -22.21 7.73 -13.58
N GLN A 931 -23.18 6.82 -13.53
CA GLN A 931 -23.89 6.43 -12.31
C GLN A 931 -23.64 4.98 -11.93
N VAL A 932 -23.53 4.74 -10.62
CA VAL A 932 -23.39 3.40 -10.05
C VAL A 932 -24.76 2.87 -9.69
N HIS A 933 -24.98 1.57 -9.91
CA HIS A 933 -26.22 0.91 -9.51
C HIS A 933 -25.97 -0.59 -9.31
N PHE A 934 -25.92 -1.01 -8.06
CA PHE A 934 -25.88 -2.42 -7.67
C PHE A 934 -27.20 -2.83 -7.02
N VAL A 935 -27.68 -4.02 -7.34
CA VAL A 935 -28.76 -4.68 -6.61
C VAL A 935 -28.16 -5.91 -5.94
N VAL A 936 -28.09 -5.87 -4.61
CA VAL A 936 -27.44 -6.90 -3.78
C VAL A 936 -28.53 -7.67 -3.03
N ARG A 937 -28.56 -8.98 -3.23
CA ARG A 937 -29.42 -9.91 -2.49
C ARG A 937 -28.59 -10.67 -1.47
N MET A 938 -28.99 -10.63 -0.21
CA MET A 938 -28.26 -11.26 0.90
C MET A 938 -29.21 -11.89 1.93
N ASP A 939 -28.64 -12.60 2.90
CA ASP A 939 -29.39 -13.15 4.03
C ASP A 939 -30.09 -12.04 4.84
N GLY A 940 -31.40 -12.19 5.07
CA GLY A 940 -32.20 -11.16 5.73
C GLY A 940 -31.88 -10.99 7.22
N ASN A 941 -31.41 -12.04 7.90
CA ASN A 941 -30.93 -11.94 9.28
C ASN A 941 -29.60 -11.20 9.32
N LYS A 942 -28.71 -11.45 8.34
CA LYS A 942 -27.45 -10.71 8.21
C LYS A 942 -27.64 -9.24 7.84
N LEU A 943 -28.64 -8.92 7.01
CA LEU A 943 -28.98 -7.52 6.73
C LEU A 943 -29.50 -6.81 7.98
N LYS A 944 -30.36 -7.45 8.78
CA LYS A 944 -30.80 -6.90 10.08
C LYS A 944 -29.66 -6.77 11.08
N GLU A 945 -28.76 -7.76 11.15
CA GLU A 945 -27.56 -7.72 12.00
C GLU A 945 -26.65 -6.53 11.61
N ALA A 946 -26.46 -6.31 10.30
CA ALA A 946 -25.71 -5.18 9.78
C ALA A 946 -26.35 -3.83 10.14
N GLU A 947 -27.68 -3.74 10.09
CA GLU A 947 -28.44 -2.54 10.51
C GLU A 947 -28.26 -2.24 11.99
N GLN A 948 -28.38 -3.26 12.86
CA GLN A 948 -28.41 -3.07 14.31
C GLN A 948 -27.03 -2.81 14.94
N LYS A 949 -25.96 -3.33 14.34
CA LYS A 949 -24.62 -3.30 14.95
C LYS A 949 -23.88 -1.99 14.67
N ASP A 950 -23.51 -1.77 13.41
CA ASP A 950 -22.64 -0.66 12.98
C ASP A 950 -23.28 0.22 11.90
N GLY A 951 -24.48 -0.15 11.41
CA GLY A 951 -25.18 0.49 10.29
C GLY A 951 -24.81 -0.10 8.92
N ILE A 952 -25.74 -0.02 7.96
CA ILE A 952 -25.54 -0.55 6.60
C ILE A 952 -24.36 0.14 5.91
N GLU A 953 -24.15 1.45 6.14
CA GLU A 953 -23.05 2.17 5.50
C GLU A 953 -21.69 1.60 5.86
N VAL A 954 -21.51 1.13 7.11
CA VAL A 954 -20.26 0.55 7.58
C VAL A 954 -20.11 -0.87 7.05
N ALA A 955 -21.16 -1.69 7.20
CA ALA A 955 -21.16 -3.09 6.77
C ALA A 955 -20.89 -3.24 5.26
N MET A 956 -21.52 -2.39 4.44
CA MET A 956 -21.38 -2.40 2.98
C MET A 956 -20.23 -1.50 2.48
N LYS A 957 -19.40 -0.96 3.38
CA LYS A 957 -18.31 -0.03 3.08
C LYS A 957 -18.76 1.21 2.26
N LEU A 958 -19.99 1.67 2.45
CA LEU A 958 -20.56 2.88 1.83
C LEU A 958 -20.27 4.16 2.65
N LYS A 959 -19.37 4.08 3.63
CA LYS A 959 -18.81 5.23 4.36
C LYS A 959 -17.33 5.42 4.01
N GLY A 960 -16.99 6.59 3.47
CA GLY A 960 -15.63 7.08 3.24
C GLY A 960 -15.33 8.32 4.09
N SER A 961 -14.08 8.81 4.03
CA SER A 961 -13.63 9.98 4.79
C SER A 961 -12.90 10.98 3.89
N ILE A 962 -13.17 12.27 4.11
CA ILE A 962 -12.48 13.40 3.48
C ILE A 962 -11.84 14.23 4.59
N ASN A 963 -10.56 14.56 4.46
CA ASN A 963 -9.79 15.27 5.47
C ASN A 963 -9.23 16.59 4.92
N GLU A 964 -9.45 17.68 5.65
CA GLU A 964 -8.83 19.00 5.42
C GLU A 964 -7.54 19.21 6.25
N THR A 965 -7.11 18.20 7.00
CA THR A 965 -6.02 18.32 7.98
C THR A 965 -4.62 18.46 7.35
N ASN A 966 -4.48 18.23 6.04
CA ASN A 966 -3.22 18.18 5.33
C ASN A 966 -3.19 19.00 4.02
N MET A 967 -3.61 20.27 4.09
CA MET A 967 -3.54 21.19 2.95
C MET A 967 -2.19 21.91 2.92
N VAL A 968 -1.21 21.31 2.25
CA VAL A 968 0.15 21.86 2.09
C VAL A 968 0.33 22.35 0.66
N LEU A 969 0.70 23.61 0.48
CA LEU A 969 0.85 24.24 -0.85
C LEU A 969 2.10 25.11 -0.89
N PHE A 970 2.63 25.35 -2.09
CA PHE A 970 3.57 26.44 -2.29
C PHE A 970 2.82 27.77 -2.30
N ASN A 971 3.19 28.68 -1.41
CA ASN A 971 2.63 30.02 -1.38
C ASN A 971 3.09 30.85 -2.60
N HIS A 972 2.61 32.08 -2.74
CA HIS A 972 2.96 32.94 -3.89
C HIS A 972 4.45 33.28 -4.02
N GLU A 973 5.25 33.14 -2.94
CA GLU A 973 6.71 33.31 -2.91
C GLU A 973 7.48 32.01 -3.20
N GLY A 974 6.79 30.88 -3.42
CA GLY A 974 7.43 29.57 -3.62
C GLY A 974 7.89 28.90 -2.32
N LYS A 975 7.38 29.31 -1.16
CA LYS A 975 7.63 28.64 0.14
C LYS A 975 6.52 27.67 0.49
N ILE A 976 6.88 26.50 1.03
CA ILE A 976 5.89 25.54 1.49
C ILE A 976 5.19 26.03 2.76
N THR A 977 3.86 25.98 2.72
CA THR A 977 2.99 26.48 3.77
C THR A 977 1.86 25.47 3.99
N LYS A 978 1.57 25.17 5.26
CA LYS A 978 0.42 24.37 5.67
C LYS A 978 -0.73 25.29 6.04
N TYR A 979 -1.87 25.14 5.36
CA TYR A 979 -3.08 25.92 5.58
C TYR A 979 -4.04 25.14 6.49
N LYS A 980 -4.74 25.85 7.39
CA LYS A 980 -5.64 25.23 8.37
C LYS A 980 -7.02 24.91 7.81
N ASN A 981 -7.48 25.69 6.83
CA ASN A 981 -8.81 25.59 6.22
C ASN A 981 -8.82 26.25 4.82
N ALA A 982 -9.87 25.99 4.04
CA ALA A 982 -10.05 26.60 2.71
C ALA A 982 -10.12 28.14 2.75
N LYS A 983 -10.56 28.73 3.87
CA LYS A 983 -10.67 30.19 4.03
C LYS A 983 -9.30 30.86 4.05
N GLU A 984 -8.30 30.29 4.70
CA GLU A 984 -6.91 30.82 4.66
C GLU A 984 -6.35 30.82 3.23
N ILE A 985 -6.58 29.74 2.48
CA ILE A 985 -6.18 29.62 1.06
C ILE A 985 -6.86 30.73 0.22
N MET A 986 -8.18 30.90 0.37
CA MET A 986 -8.94 31.94 -0.33
C MET A 986 -8.44 33.35 0.00
N GLN A 987 -8.13 33.62 1.27
CA GLN A 987 -7.66 34.93 1.72
C GLN A 987 -6.29 35.28 1.13
N GLU A 988 -5.35 34.34 1.12
CA GLU A 988 -4.04 34.58 0.51
C GLU A 988 -4.17 34.78 -1.01
N PHE A 989 -4.88 33.88 -1.69
CA PHE A 989 -5.14 33.99 -3.13
C PHE A 989 -5.75 35.34 -3.49
N ALA A 990 -6.81 35.76 -2.77
CA ALA A 990 -7.53 36.99 -3.09
C ALA A 990 -6.68 38.26 -2.92
N LYS A 991 -5.79 38.29 -1.92
CA LYS A 991 -4.83 39.39 -1.73
C LYS A 991 -3.87 39.51 -2.92
N VAL A 992 -3.32 38.39 -3.38
CA VAL A 992 -2.38 38.38 -4.51
C VAL A 992 -3.12 38.67 -5.83
N ARG A 993 -4.30 38.09 -6.02
CA ARG A 993 -5.12 38.30 -7.22
C ARG A 993 -5.51 39.76 -7.42
N LEU A 994 -5.86 40.47 -6.34
CA LEU A 994 -6.16 41.91 -6.41
C LEU A 994 -4.94 42.74 -6.87
N LYS A 995 -3.73 42.38 -6.42
CA LYS A 995 -2.48 42.99 -6.91
C LYS A 995 -2.25 42.68 -8.39
N MET A 996 -2.56 41.46 -8.84
CA MET A 996 -2.48 41.11 -10.26
C MET A 996 -3.46 41.91 -11.12
N TYR A 997 -4.67 42.20 -10.63
CA TYR A 997 -5.61 43.10 -11.31
C TYR A 997 -5.08 44.54 -11.43
N ASP A 998 -4.35 45.03 -10.44
CA ASP A 998 -3.67 46.33 -10.52
C ASP A 998 -2.59 46.33 -11.62
N LEU A 999 -1.75 45.28 -11.66
CA LEU A 999 -0.75 45.10 -12.73
C LEU A 999 -1.41 45.00 -14.11
N ARG A 1000 -2.49 44.21 -14.25
CA ARG A 1000 -3.29 44.12 -15.49
C ARG A 1000 -3.86 45.47 -15.88
N LYS A 1001 -4.46 46.23 -14.95
CA LYS A 1001 -5.02 47.56 -15.24
C LYS A 1001 -3.93 48.52 -15.73
N LYS A 1002 -2.77 48.56 -15.07
CA LYS A 1002 -1.63 49.38 -15.48
C LYS A 1002 -1.14 49.02 -16.89
N TYR A 1003 -1.00 47.72 -17.18
CA TYR A 1003 -0.61 47.24 -18.51
C TYR A 1003 -1.65 47.60 -19.57
N LEU A 1004 -2.95 47.41 -19.30
CA LEU A 1004 -4.04 47.75 -20.22
C LEU A 1004 -4.09 49.25 -20.53
N ILE A 1005 -3.92 50.10 -19.52
CA ILE A 1005 -3.85 51.55 -19.73
C ILE A 1005 -2.66 51.90 -20.63
N GLN A 1006 -1.49 51.32 -20.39
CA GLN A 1006 -0.31 51.55 -21.22
C GLN A 1006 -0.53 51.06 -22.66
N LYS A 1007 -1.08 49.85 -22.84
CA LYS A 1007 -1.40 49.26 -24.14
C LYS A 1007 -2.38 50.13 -24.92
N LEU A 1008 -3.55 50.43 -24.34
CA LEU A 1008 -4.57 51.22 -25.02
C LEU A 1008 -4.10 52.64 -25.32
N THR A 1009 -3.25 53.23 -24.47
CA THR A 1009 -2.63 54.54 -24.75
C THR A 1009 -1.73 54.47 -25.98
N LEU A 1010 -0.87 53.45 -26.10
CA LEU A 1010 0.00 53.27 -27.26
C LEU A 1010 -0.80 52.96 -28.54
N GLU A 1011 -1.80 52.10 -28.47
CA GLU A 1011 -2.68 51.76 -29.60
C GLU A 1011 -3.44 53.00 -30.10
N LYS A 1012 -4.02 53.77 -29.18
CA LYS A 1012 -4.69 55.04 -29.47
C LYS A 1012 -3.76 56.02 -30.18
N GLU A 1013 -2.56 56.22 -29.66
CA GLU A 1013 -1.61 57.17 -30.25
C GLU A 1013 -1.13 56.73 -31.64
N LEU A 1014 -0.93 55.43 -31.85
CA LEU A 1014 -0.54 54.90 -33.16
C LEU A 1014 -1.63 55.13 -34.21
N LEU A 1015 -2.89 54.81 -33.87
CA LEU A 1015 -4.04 55.03 -34.75
C LEU A 1015 -4.22 56.51 -35.07
N GLY A 1016 -4.11 57.38 -34.07
CA GLY A 1016 -4.22 58.83 -34.25
C GLY A 1016 -3.12 59.40 -35.15
N ASN A 1017 -1.88 58.92 -35.01
CA ASN A 1017 -0.77 59.32 -35.88
C ASN A 1017 -0.97 58.84 -37.33
N ARG A 1018 -1.50 57.62 -37.55
CA ARG A 1018 -1.81 57.14 -38.91
C ARG A 1018 -2.91 57.96 -39.58
N ALA A 1019 -4.01 58.22 -38.87
CA ALA A 1019 -5.09 59.07 -39.37
C ALA A 1019 -4.59 60.48 -39.72
N ARG A 1020 -3.76 61.08 -38.84
CA ARG A 1020 -3.18 62.40 -39.06
C ARG A 1020 -2.21 62.42 -40.25
N PHE A 1021 -1.40 61.38 -40.43
CA PHE A 1021 -0.47 61.27 -41.55
C PHE A 1021 -1.19 61.17 -42.90
N ILE A 1022 -2.19 60.29 -43.01
CA ILE A 1022 -3.01 60.14 -44.22
C ILE A 1022 -3.78 61.44 -44.50
N GLY A 1023 -4.40 62.03 -43.47
CA GLY A 1023 -5.13 63.29 -43.60
C GLY A 1023 -4.26 64.45 -44.08
N MET A 1024 -2.99 64.52 -43.65
CA MET A 1024 -2.04 65.54 -44.11
C MET A 1024 -1.58 65.32 -45.56
N ILE A 1025 -1.45 64.07 -46.01
CA ILE A 1025 -1.12 63.75 -47.41
C ILE A 1025 -2.31 64.12 -48.33
N ILE A 1026 -3.53 63.71 -47.97
CA ILE A 1026 -4.75 64.04 -48.73
C ILE A 1026 -4.95 65.56 -48.82
N ALA A 1027 -4.75 66.27 -47.71
CA ALA A 1027 -4.86 67.73 -47.67
C ALA A 1027 -3.67 68.47 -48.31
N LYS A 1028 -2.73 67.76 -48.97
CA LYS A 1028 -1.50 68.31 -49.56
C LYS A 1028 -0.64 69.13 -48.59
N LYS A 1029 -0.74 68.88 -47.29
CA LYS A 1029 0.06 69.53 -46.22
C LYS A 1029 1.37 68.79 -45.91
N LEU A 1030 1.51 67.55 -46.40
CA LEU A 1030 2.72 66.75 -46.28
C LEU A 1030 3.05 66.12 -47.64
N HIS A 1031 4.17 66.52 -48.24
CA HIS A 1031 4.61 66.02 -49.53
C HIS A 1031 5.68 64.93 -49.36
N ILE A 1032 5.37 63.73 -49.86
CA ILE A 1032 6.26 62.55 -49.77
C ILE A 1032 6.87 62.15 -51.11
N ASN A 1033 6.25 62.53 -52.24
CA ASN A 1033 6.70 62.16 -53.57
C ASN A 1033 8.05 62.83 -53.90
N ASN A 1034 8.98 62.06 -54.47
CA ASN A 1034 10.30 62.51 -54.92
C ASN A 1034 11.15 63.25 -53.84
N ARG A 1035 10.94 62.92 -52.56
CA ARG A 1035 11.67 63.47 -51.41
C ARG A 1035 12.59 62.42 -50.78
N LYS A 1036 13.78 62.83 -50.32
CA LYS A 1036 14.68 61.93 -49.58
C LYS A 1036 14.03 61.53 -48.24
N LYS A 1037 14.11 60.23 -47.88
CA LYS A 1037 13.57 59.67 -46.61
C LYS A 1037 14.04 60.46 -45.38
N ALA A 1038 15.30 60.90 -45.35
CA ALA A 1038 15.87 61.67 -44.25
C ALA A 1038 15.12 62.99 -44.00
N ASP A 1039 14.71 63.69 -45.06
CA ASP A 1039 14.02 64.96 -44.93
C ASP A 1039 12.55 64.76 -44.55
N ILE A 1040 11.91 63.68 -45.02
CA ILE A 1040 10.56 63.29 -44.56
C ILE A 1040 10.59 62.98 -43.06
N VAL A 1041 11.61 62.30 -42.56
CA VAL A 1041 11.80 62.03 -41.12
C VAL A 1041 11.98 63.32 -40.31
N LYS A 1042 12.68 64.34 -40.85
CA LYS A 1042 12.76 65.68 -40.23
C LYS A 1042 11.38 66.33 -40.14
N ASP A 1043 10.60 66.28 -41.22
CA ASP A 1043 9.24 66.81 -41.27
C ASP A 1043 8.32 66.11 -40.24
N LEU A 1044 8.37 64.79 -40.15
CA LEU A 1044 7.61 64.03 -39.15
C LEU A 1044 8.01 64.37 -37.71
N THR A 1045 9.29 64.65 -37.48
CA THR A 1045 9.80 65.09 -36.17
C THR A 1045 9.29 66.49 -35.83
N ARG A 1046 9.37 67.44 -36.78
CA ARG A 1046 8.85 68.81 -36.64
C ARG A 1046 7.34 68.83 -36.39
N LEU A 1047 6.59 68.00 -37.12
CA LEU A 1047 5.14 67.84 -36.98
C LEU A 1047 4.72 67.01 -35.74
N LYS A 1048 5.66 66.70 -34.84
CA LYS A 1048 5.43 66.00 -33.58
C LYS A 1048 4.72 64.66 -33.76
N PHE A 1049 5.07 63.88 -34.78
CA PHE A 1049 4.66 62.47 -34.84
C PHE A 1049 5.47 61.67 -33.83
N ARG A 1050 4.80 60.78 -33.09
CA ARG A 1050 5.48 59.89 -32.15
C ARG A 1050 6.25 58.82 -32.91
N LYS A 1051 7.45 58.50 -32.43
CA LYS A 1051 8.28 57.38 -32.90
C LYS A 1051 7.86 56.10 -32.18
N PHE A 1052 7.72 55.00 -32.93
CA PHE A 1052 7.39 53.67 -32.42
C PHE A 1052 8.45 52.63 -32.88
N GLY A 1053 8.51 51.47 -32.21
CA GLY A 1053 9.47 50.39 -32.52
C GLY A 1053 10.63 50.27 -31.54
N ASP A 1054 11.27 49.09 -31.55
CA ASP A 1054 12.46 48.77 -30.75
C ASP A 1054 13.72 49.43 -31.33
N THR A 1055 14.84 49.39 -30.61
CA THR A 1055 16.12 49.97 -31.07
C THR A 1055 16.82 49.15 -32.17
N THR A 1056 16.22 48.08 -32.68
CA THR A 1056 16.77 47.21 -33.74
C THR A 1056 15.95 47.21 -35.04
N PRO A 1057 16.60 47.35 -36.22
CA PRO A 1057 15.99 47.22 -37.55
C PRO A 1057 15.26 45.88 -37.76
N PRO A 1058 14.27 45.80 -38.67
CA PRO A 1058 13.92 46.77 -39.72
C PRO A 1058 12.80 47.76 -39.32
N ARG A 1059 12.25 47.68 -38.11
CA ARG A 1059 11.04 48.42 -37.70
C ARG A 1059 11.32 49.41 -36.57
N THR A 1060 11.86 50.58 -36.91
CA THR A 1060 12.22 51.62 -35.94
C THR A 1060 11.74 53.01 -36.37
N GLY A 1061 11.33 53.84 -35.41
CA GLY A 1061 11.01 55.25 -35.65
C GLY A 1061 9.65 55.50 -36.32
N TYR A 1062 9.68 55.97 -37.57
CA TYR A 1062 8.50 56.39 -38.35
C TYR A 1062 8.03 55.35 -39.38
N GLU A 1063 8.63 54.17 -39.38
CA GLU A 1063 8.36 53.14 -40.39
C GLU A 1063 6.91 52.63 -40.36
N TYR A 1064 6.21 52.79 -39.23
CA TYR A 1064 4.77 52.48 -39.11
C TYR A 1064 3.84 53.43 -39.92
N LEU A 1065 4.39 54.57 -40.37
CA LEU A 1065 3.76 55.54 -41.26
C LEU A 1065 4.31 55.41 -42.69
N LEU A 1066 5.64 55.34 -42.83
CA LEU A 1066 6.30 55.33 -44.14
C LEU A 1066 6.21 53.98 -44.87
N GLY A 1067 6.06 52.88 -44.12
CA GLY A 1067 5.88 51.54 -44.68
C GLY A 1067 4.41 51.16 -44.94
N MET A 1068 3.48 52.13 -44.89
CA MET A 1068 2.08 51.88 -45.24
C MET A 1068 1.94 51.68 -46.75
N GLN A 1069 1.11 50.72 -47.17
CA GLN A 1069 0.84 50.48 -48.59
C GLN A 1069 0.14 51.69 -49.21
N ILE A 1070 0.49 52.08 -50.44
CA ILE A 1070 -0.07 53.26 -51.12
C ILE A 1070 -1.60 53.22 -51.17
N LEU A 1071 -2.18 52.03 -51.36
CA LEU A 1071 -3.64 51.80 -51.36
C LEU A 1071 -4.33 52.21 -50.04
N THR A 1072 -3.58 52.38 -48.95
CA THR A 1072 -4.13 52.84 -47.66
C THR A 1072 -4.25 54.37 -47.56
N LEU A 1073 -3.72 55.13 -48.53
CA LEU A 1073 -3.76 56.59 -48.54
C LEU A 1073 -5.08 57.14 -49.11
N THR A 1074 -6.22 56.54 -48.73
CA THR A 1074 -7.55 56.94 -49.20
C THR A 1074 -8.33 57.66 -48.10
N HIS A 1075 -9.35 58.43 -48.51
CA HIS A 1075 -10.23 59.14 -47.58
C HIS A 1075 -11.02 58.17 -46.69
N GLU A 1076 -11.53 57.07 -47.27
CA GLU A 1076 -12.25 56.01 -46.55
C GLU A 1076 -11.38 55.42 -45.43
N ARG A 1077 -10.12 55.12 -45.74
CA ARG A 1077 -9.19 54.55 -44.77
C ARG A 1077 -8.86 55.50 -43.62
N LYS A 1078 -8.76 56.80 -43.90
CA LYS A 1078 -8.61 57.83 -42.87
C LYS A 1078 -9.81 57.80 -41.90
N LEU A 1079 -11.04 57.78 -42.42
CA LEU A 1079 -12.26 57.75 -41.60
C LEU A 1079 -12.35 56.48 -40.75
N GLU A 1080 -11.97 55.32 -41.30
CA GLU A 1080 -11.89 54.06 -40.54
C GLU A 1080 -10.92 54.17 -39.36
N LEU A 1081 -9.73 54.71 -39.58
CA LEU A 1081 -8.73 54.91 -38.54
C LEU A 1081 -9.20 55.90 -37.45
N GLU A 1082 -9.93 56.95 -37.83
CA GLU A 1082 -10.54 57.91 -36.88
C GLU A 1082 -11.65 57.25 -36.05
N LYS A 1083 -12.50 56.41 -36.65
CA LYS A 1083 -13.50 55.60 -35.93
C LYS A 1083 -12.82 54.67 -34.92
N LEU A 1084 -11.76 53.97 -35.33
CA LEU A 1084 -10.98 53.08 -34.45
C LEU A 1084 -10.26 53.85 -33.34
N TYR A 1085 -9.72 55.03 -33.63
CA TYR A 1085 -9.12 55.93 -32.64
C TYR A 1085 -10.14 56.34 -31.56
N LYS A 1086 -11.36 56.70 -31.98
CA LYS A 1086 -12.44 57.06 -31.06
C LYS A 1086 -12.83 55.86 -30.20
N PHE A 1087 -13.06 54.69 -30.82
CA PHE A 1087 -13.36 53.45 -30.11
C PHE A 1087 -12.31 53.09 -29.04
N LYS A 1088 -11.02 53.18 -29.38
CA LYS A 1088 -9.92 52.92 -28.43
C LYS A 1088 -9.77 53.99 -27.36
N SER A 1089 -10.12 55.23 -27.67
CA SER A 1089 -10.16 56.32 -26.68
C SER A 1089 -11.25 56.09 -25.63
N ASP A 1090 -12.43 55.64 -26.08
CA ASP A 1090 -13.55 55.32 -25.20
C ASP A 1090 -13.23 54.10 -24.32
N GLU A 1091 -12.61 53.07 -24.89
CA GLU A 1091 -12.12 51.89 -24.15
C GLU A 1091 -11.11 52.28 -23.06
N LEU A 1092 -10.13 53.16 -23.39
CA LEU A 1092 -9.15 53.67 -22.43
C LEU A 1092 -9.80 54.47 -21.30
N ALA A 1093 -10.78 55.33 -21.62
CA ALA A 1093 -11.52 56.11 -20.62
C ALA A 1093 -12.30 55.20 -19.66
N GLN A 1094 -12.95 54.15 -20.20
CA GLN A 1094 -13.68 53.17 -19.41
C GLN A 1094 -12.76 52.36 -18.49
N VAL A 1095 -11.61 51.87 -18.99
CA VAL A 1095 -10.62 51.14 -18.17
C VAL A 1095 -10.06 52.02 -17.05
N LYS A 1096 -9.78 53.31 -17.32
CA LYS A 1096 -9.34 54.26 -16.28
C LYS A 1096 -10.41 54.43 -15.19
N LYS A 1097 -11.68 54.61 -15.57
CA LYS A 1097 -12.82 54.80 -14.66
C LYS A 1097 -13.17 53.55 -13.83
N THR A 1098 -12.95 52.36 -14.39
CA THR A 1098 -13.32 51.09 -13.72
C THR A 1098 -12.31 50.76 -12.61
N SER A 1099 -12.76 50.54 -11.37
CA SER A 1099 -11.87 50.11 -10.27
C SER A 1099 -11.40 48.66 -10.46
N ILE A 1100 -10.28 48.27 -9.83
CA ILE A 1100 -9.75 46.89 -9.92
C ILE A 1100 -10.74 45.87 -9.32
N GLN A 1101 -11.50 46.28 -8.30
CA GLN A 1101 -12.57 45.50 -7.68
C GLN A 1101 -13.72 45.26 -8.67
N GLN A 1102 -14.14 46.30 -9.40
CA GLN A 1102 -15.21 46.18 -10.39
C GLN A 1102 -14.76 45.33 -11.58
N MET A 1103 -13.50 45.47 -12.03
CA MET A 1103 -12.93 44.61 -13.08
C MET A 1103 -13.01 43.13 -12.68
N TRP A 1104 -12.62 42.81 -11.45
CA TRP A 1104 -12.69 41.44 -10.95
C TRP A 1104 -14.14 40.96 -10.79
N SER A 1105 -15.06 41.80 -10.29
CA SER A 1105 -16.48 41.43 -10.18
C SER A 1105 -17.08 41.09 -11.54
N ASN A 1106 -16.81 41.89 -12.58
CA ASN A 1106 -17.32 41.63 -13.93
C ASN A 1106 -16.79 40.29 -14.51
N ASP A 1107 -15.53 40.00 -14.24
CA ASP A 1107 -14.88 38.74 -14.63
C ASP A 1107 -15.51 37.54 -13.89
N LEU A 1108 -15.86 37.70 -12.60
CA LEU A 1108 -16.59 36.69 -11.81
C LEU A 1108 -18.02 36.47 -12.32
N ASP A 1109 -18.74 37.52 -12.70
CA ASP A 1109 -20.13 37.41 -13.20
C ASP A 1109 -20.20 36.59 -14.48
N ARG A 1110 -19.25 36.83 -15.42
CA ARG A 1110 -19.13 36.05 -16.65
C ARG A 1110 -18.80 34.59 -16.38
N LEU A 1111 -17.89 34.34 -15.44
CA LEU A 1111 -17.49 32.99 -15.06
C LEU A 1111 -18.66 32.24 -14.42
N GLU A 1112 -19.40 32.87 -13.50
CA GLU A 1112 -20.57 32.26 -12.87
C GLU A 1112 -21.63 31.87 -13.90
N GLN A 1113 -21.93 32.77 -14.85
CA GLN A 1113 -22.90 32.49 -15.90
C GLN A 1113 -22.47 31.26 -16.72
N ALA A 1114 -21.22 31.21 -17.16
CA ALA A 1114 -20.71 30.09 -17.94
C ALA A 1114 -20.75 28.75 -17.17
N ILE A 1115 -20.47 28.76 -15.85
CA ILE A 1115 -20.55 27.57 -15.00
C ILE A 1115 -21.99 27.09 -14.86
N ARG A 1116 -22.93 28.01 -14.62
CA ARG A 1116 -24.37 27.69 -14.51
C ARG A 1116 -24.92 27.10 -15.82
N GLU A 1117 -24.55 27.67 -16.96
CA GLU A 1117 -24.94 27.16 -18.27
C GLU A 1117 -24.36 25.76 -18.53
N MET A 1118 -23.09 25.54 -18.18
CA MET A 1118 -22.43 24.24 -18.33
C MET A 1118 -23.10 23.15 -17.48
N TYR A 1119 -23.30 23.40 -16.18
CA TYR A 1119 -23.95 22.44 -15.29
C TYR A 1119 -25.43 22.23 -15.66
N GLY A 1120 -26.16 23.29 -16.04
CA GLY A 1120 -27.55 23.16 -16.46
C GLY A 1120 -27.73 22.36 -17.76
N ASN A 1121 -26.78 22.45 -18.70
CA ASN A 1121 -26.79 21.61 -19.90
C ASN A 1121 -26.50 20.13 -19.58
N GLU A 1122 -25.55 19.86 -18.68
CA GLU A 1122 -25.24 18.50 -18.22
C GLU A 1122 -26.43 17.83 -17.52
N GLU A 1123 -27.13 18.53 -16.63
CA GLU A 1123 -28.33 18.02 -15.95
C GLU A 1123 -29.44 17.65 -16.94
N ARG A 1124 -29.64 18.48 -17.98
CA ARG A 1124 -30.61 18.20 -19.05
C ARG A 1124 -30.23 16.98 -19.88
N GLU A 1125 -28.95 16.80 -20.18
CA GLU A 1125 -28.46 15.59 -20.88
C GLU A 1125 -28.67 14.32 -20.05
N ILE A 1126 -28.42 14.39 -18.74
CA ILE A 1126 -28.65 13.26 -17.82
C ILE A 1126 -30.14 12.90 -17.77
N SER A 1127 -31.03 13.89 -17.68
CA SER A 1127 -32.48 13.66 -17.60
C SER A 1127 -33.11 13.09 -18.89
N SER A 1128 -32.50 13.31 -20.05
CA SER A 1128 -33.08 12.97 -21.35
C SER A 1128 -32.52 11.69 -21.99
N GLY A 1129 -31.48 11.08 -21.42
CA GLY A 1129 -30.93 9.78 -21.85
C GLY A 1129 -30.31 9.76 -23.27
N LYS A 1130 -30.24 10.89 -23.98
CA LYS A 1130 -29.67 11.01 -25.32
C LYS A 1130 -28.61 12.12 -25.36
N LYS A 1131 -27.37 11.77 -25.71
CA LYS A 1131 -26.35 12.76 -26.14
C LYS A 1131 -26.90 13.47 -27.38
N ARG A 1132 -27.20 14.76 -27.28
CA ARG A 1132 -27.43 15.57 -28.50
C ARG A 1132 -26.11 15.59 -29.28
N LYS A 1133 -26.14 15.31 -30.59
CA LYS A 1133 -25.01 15.63 -31.47
C LYS A 1133 -24.70 17.10 -31.25
N ALA A 1134 -23.49 17.40 -30.77
CA ALA A 1134 -23.02 18.76 -30.68
C ALA A 1134 -23.08 19.37 -32.09
N LYS A 1135 -24.11 20.18 -32.38
CA LYS A 1135 -24.08 21.07 -33.52
C LYS A 1135 -22.98 22.08 -33.21
N SER A 1136 -21.83 21.89 -33.86
CA SER A 1136 -20.77 22.88 -33.94
C SER A 1136 -21.32 24.13 -34.63
N GLY A 1137 -21.97 25.02 -33.88
CA GLY A 1137 -22.61 26.21 -34.45
C GLY A 1137 -23.21 27.15 -33.43
N ASP A 1138 -24.08 26.67 -32.54
CA ASP A 1138 -25.00 27.58 -31.84
C ASP A 1138 -24.47 28.12 -30.49
N VAL A 1139 -23.53 27.45 -29.83
CA VAL A 1139 -22.94 27.95 -28.56
C VAL A 1139 -21.88 29.01 -28.82
N VAL A 1140 -21.38 29.14 -30.06
CA VAL A 1140 -20.24 30.00 -30.39
C VAL A 1140 -20.67 31.42 -30.82
N ALA A 1141 -21.94 31.63 -31.20
CA ALA A 1141 -22.39 32.93 -31.71
C ALA A 1141 -22.47 34.01 -30.61
N ASP A 1142 -22.95 33.66 -29.40
CA ASP A 1142 -23.07 34.63 -28.29
C ASP A 1142 -21.82 34.69 -27.39
N LEU A 1143 -20.95 33.67 -27.45
CA LEU A 1143 -19.68 33.60 -26.69
C LEU A 1143 -18.47 34.17 -27.44
N LYS A 1144 -18.65 34.69 -28.66
CA LYS A 1144 -17.59 35.28 -29.51
C LYS A 1144 -17.08 36.66 -29.06
N ARG A 1145 -17.59 37.23 -27.96
CA ARG A 1145 -17.24 38.60 -27.56
C ARG A 1145 -16.06 38.62 -26.57
N PRO A 1146 -14.86 39.08 -26.99
CA PRO A 1146 -13.75 39.29 -26.06
C PRO A 1146 -14.11 40.36 -25.01
N ALA A 1147 -13.37 40.39 -23.91
CA ALA A 1147 -13.55 41.38 -22.84
C ALA A 1147 -13.44 42.85 -23.29
N SER A 1148 -12.98 43.13 -24.52
CA SER A 1148 -13.02 44.45 -25.17
C SER A 1148 -14.44 44.89 -25.60
N ALA A 1149 -15.44 44.02 -25.54
CA ALA A 1149 -16.84 44.35 -25.83
C ALA A 1149 -17.60 44.98 -24.64
N LEU A 1150 -16.88 45.66 -23.73
CA LEU A 1150 -17.49 46.40 -22.61
C LEU A 1150 -18.13 47.73 -23.06
N THR A 1151 -18.06 48.08 -24.34
CA THR A 1151 -18.59 49.34 -24.90
C THR A 1151 -19.83 49.18 -25.81
N SER A 1152 -20.14 48.00 -26.36
CA SER A 1152 -21.21 47.88 -27.37
C SER A 1152 -22.62 47.62 -26.83
N LYS A 1153 -22.80 47.41 -25.52
CA LYS A 1153 -24.13 47.23 -24.89
C LYS A 1153 -24.75 48.51 -24.30
N LEU A 1154 -24.16 49.68 -24.56
CA LEU A 1154 -24.63 50.98 -24.05
C LEU A 1154 -25.32 51.88 -25.08
N TRP A 1155 -25.50 51.45 -26.35
CA TRP A 1155 -26.25 52.21 -27.36
C TRP A 1155 -27.74 51.82 -27.47
N LYS A 1156 -28.26 50.92 -26.62
CA LYS A 1156 -29.72 50.70 -26.52
C LYS A 1156 -30.18 51.02 -25.09
N GLY A 1157 -30.69 52.24 -24.89
CA GLY A 1157 -31.44 52.58 -23.68
C GLY A 1157 -31.50 54.06 -23.32
N SER A 1158 -32.39 54.82 -23.97
CA SER A 1158 -33.11 55.90 -23.28
C SER A 1158 -34.46 56.16 -23.94
N LYS A 1159 -35.51 55.55 -23.39
CA LYS A 1159 -36.85 56.15 -23.24
C LYS A 1159 -37.64 55.31 -22.24
N LYS A 1160 -37.87 55.88 -21.05
CA LYS A 1160 -38.86 55.43 -20.06
C LYS A 1160 -40.04 56.39 -20.13
N GLY A 1161 -41.25 55.85 -20.12
CA GLY A 1161 -42.52 56.51 -19.78
C GLY A 1161 -43.63 55.46 -19.86
N ARG A 1162 -44.01 54.84 -18.73
CA ARG A 1162 -45.07 55.22 -17.76
C ARG A 1162 -46.45 54.66 -18.14
N GLY A 1163 -46.90 53.69 -17.33
CA GLY A 1163 -48.28 53.58 -16.82
C GLY A 1163 -49.27 52.76 -17.66
N GLY A 1164 -50.01 51.87 -16.99
CA GLY A 1164 -51.33 51.44 -17.45
C GLY A 1164 -51.69 49.97 -17.26
N LYS A 1165 -52.61 49.72 -16.33
CA LYS A 1165 -53.28 48.46 -15.97
C LYS A 1165 -53.91 47.69 -17.15
N GLY A 1166 -54.11 46.37 -16.97
CA GLY A 1166 -55.41 45.75 -17.30
C GLY A 1166 -55.45 44.45 -18.13
N ALA A 1167 -55.86 43.37 -17.46
CA ALA A 1167 -56.82 42.32 -17.88
C ALA A 1167 -56.58 41.34 -19.07
N LYS A 1168 -56.58 40.05 -18.71
CA LYS A 1168 -57.25 38.86 -19.29
C LYS A 1168 -57.56 38.80 -20.81
N GLY A 1169 -57.19 37.67 -21.44
CA GLY A 1169 -57.87 37.17 -22.65
C GLY A 1169 -57.25 35.89 -23.24
N LYS A 1170 -58.07 34.87 -23.49
CA LYS A 1170 -57.74 33.54 -24.04
C LYS A 1170 -57.60 33.56 -25.57
N GLY A 1171 -56.91 32.57 -26.16
CA GLY A 1171 -57.38 31.95 -27.42
C GLY A 1171 -56.39 31.76 -28.60
N ARG A 1172 -55.99 30.50 -28.82
CA ARG A 1172 -55.99 29.69 -30.08
C ARG A 1172 -55.51 30.26 -31.45
N LYS A 1173 -54.48 29.57 -31.98
CA LYS A 1173 -54.27 28.92 -33.33
C LYS A 1173 -54.36 29.71 -34.67
N SER A 1174 -53.53 29.18 -35.60
CA SER A 1174 -53.40 29.33 -37.09
C SER A 1174 -52.88 30.68 -37.59
N ARG A 1175 -51.74 30.80 -38.30
CA ARG A 1175 -51.21 30.21 -39.56
C ARG A 1175 -51.86 30.83 -40.82
N GLY A 1176 -51.06 31.67 -41.50
CA GLY A 1176 -51.31 32.37 -42.78
C GLY A 1176 -50.56 33.71 -42.70
N GLN A 1177 -49.33 33.80 -43.22
CA GLN A 1177 -49.00 34.41 -44.53
C GLN A 1177 -49.62 35.78 -44.72
N GLU A 1178 -48.80 36.83 -44.56
CA GLU A 1178 -48.78 38.01 -45.43
C GLU A 1178 -47.55 38.88 -45.13
N GLU A 1179 -47.21 39.66 -46.14
CA GLU A 1179 -46.03 40.48 -46.36
C GLU A 1179 -45.87 41.59 -45.30
N GLU A 1180 -44.62 41.93 -44.95
CA GLU A 1180 -44.33 43.19 -44.26
C GLU A 1180 -43.13 43.88 -44.90
N GLU A 1181 -43.38 45.16 -45.20
CA GLU A 1181 -42.51 46.18 -45.75
C GLU A 1181 -41.19 46.34 -44.98
N GLU A 1182 -40.12 46.60 -45.72
CA GLU A 1182 -38.83 47.01 -45.19
C GLU A 1182 -38.94 48.38 -44.49
N ALA A 1183 -38.87 48.37 -43.16
CA ALA A 1183 -38.49 49.54 -42.36
C ALA A 1183 -36.99 49.44 -42.02
N GLU A 1184 -36.20 50.36 -42.56
CA GLU A 1184 -34.76 50.52 -42.29
C GLU A 1184 -34.45 50.68 -40.77
N GLU A 1185 -33.74 49.72 -40.17
CA GLU A 1185 -32.99 49.92 -38.91
C GLU A 1185 -31.56 50.42 -39.22
N PRO A 1186 -31.02 51.41 -38.46
CA PRO A 1186 -29.66 51.91 -38.69
C PRO A 1186 -28.60 50.86 -38.32
N GLY A 1187 -27.81 50.48 -39.33
CA GLY A 1187 -26.80 49.43 -39.27
C GLY A 1187 -25.70 49.60 -38.22
N LYS A 1188 -25.35 48.51 -37.54
CA LYS A 1188 -24.07 48.32 -36.84
C LYS A 1188 -22.94 48.20 -37.88
N PRO A 1189 -21.73 48.73 -37.63
CA PRO A 1189 -20.61 48.46 -38.52
C PRO A 1189 -20.23 46.98 -38.42
N GLU A 1190 -20.31 46.25 -39.53
CA GLU A 1190 -19.66 44.95 -39.68
C GLU A 1190 -18.15 45.12 -39.56
N VAL A 1191 -17.52 44.31 -38.69
CA VAL A 1191 -16.07 44.22 -38.60
C VAL A 1191 -15.62 43.26 -39.71
N ASN A 1192 -15.18 43.80 -40.85
CA ASN A 1192 -14.65 42.98 -41.94
C ASN A 1192 -13.21 42.49 -41.64
N GLU A 1193 -12.71 41.54 -42.44
CA GLU A 1193 -11.38 40.94 -42.33
C GLU A 1193 -10.23 41.98 -42.42
N ALA A 1194 -10.43 43.07 -43.17
CA ALA A 1194 -9.48 44.19 -43.25
C ALA A 1194 -9.38 44.94 -41.92
N THR A 1195 -10.46 45.01 -41.14
CA THR A 1195 -10.50 45.66 -39.82
C THR A 1195 -9.71 44.86 -38.77
N GLU A 1196 -9.81 43.51 -38.80
CA GLU A 1196 -8.98 42.61 -37.97
C GLU A 1196 -7.49 42.68 -38.32
N GLN A 1197 -7.15 42.80 -39.60
CA GLN A 1197 -5.75 43.01 -40.04
C GLN A 1197 -5.15 44.30 -39.46
N LEU A 1198 -5.91 45.42 -39.34
CA LEU A 1198 -5.38 46.61 -38.65
C LEU A 1198 -5.08 46.34 -37.19
N PHE A 1199 -5.98 45.67 -36.47
CA PHE A 1199 -5.78 45.41 -35.06
C PHE A 1199 -4.52 44.55 -34.84
N GLY A 1200 -4.29 43.58 -35.73
CA GLY A 1200 -3.05 42.79 -35.75
C GLY A 1200 -1.80 43.63 -35.98
N ASP A 1201 -1.84 44.58 -36.93
CA ASP A 1201 -0.71 45.46 -37.22
C ASP A 1201 -0.44 46.49 -36.12
N VAL A 1202 -1.47 47.07 -35.50
CA VAL A 1202 -1.33 48.00 -34.38
C VAL A 1202 -0.66 47.30 -33.17
N ALA A 1203 -1.04 46.05 -32.89
CA ALA A 1203 -0.43 45.25 -31.84
C ALA A 1203 1.06 44.95 -32.11
N ARG A 1204 1.43 44.70 -33.38
CA ARG A 1204 2.83 44.44 -33.79
C ARG A 1204 3.76 45.65 -33.65
N TRP A 1205 3.24 46.88 -33.79
CA TRP A 1205 4.06 48.09 -33.65
C TRP A 1205 4.18 48.59 -32.21
N THR A 1206 3.28 48.15 -31.35
CA THR A 1206 3.27 48.50 -29.91
C THR A 1206 3.94 47.42 -29.06
N SER A 1207 4.11 46.19 -29.58
CA SER A 1207 4.91 45.12 -28.97
C SER A 1207 6.39 45.53 -28.89
N GLY A 1208 6.95 45.58 -27.67
CA GLY A 1208 8.32 46.02 -27.38
C GLY A 1208 8.40 47.33 -26.59
N LEU A 1209 7.48 48.27 -26.84
CA LEU A 1209 7.37 49.53 -26.06
C LEU A 1209 6.59 49.38 -24.76
N LEU A 1210 5.85 48.28 -24.65
CA LEU A 1210 5.07 47.93 -23.47
C LEU A 1210 6.00 47.49 -22.34
N LYS A 1211 6.10 48.32 -21.30
CA LYS A 1211 6.81 47.95 -20.08
C LYS A 1211 5.86 47.13 -19.21
N VAL A 1212 6.16 45.85 -19.02
CA VAL A 1212 5.55 45.05 -17.94
C VAL A 1212 5.78 45.78 -16.61
N PRO A 1213 4.73 46.12 -15.85
CA PRO A 1213 4.89 46.74 -14.53
C PRO A 1213 5.59 45.75 -13.59
N GLY A 1214 6.46 46.22 -12.68
CA GLY A 1214 7.30 45.37 -11.83
C GLY A 1214 6.50 44.27 -11.11
N GLY A 1215 6.96 43.02 -11.24
CA GLY A 1215 6.33 41.83 -10.65
C GLY A 1215 6.48 41.75 -9.12
N LEU A 1216 5.78 40.78 -8.51
CA LEU A 1216 5.67 40.62 -7.05
C LEU A 1216 6.81 39.81 -6.39
N GLY A 1217 7.92 39.54 -7.09
CA GLY A 1217 9.07 38.83 -6.52
C GLY A 1217 9.96 39.74 -5.67
N GLY A 1218 10.06 39.44 -4.37
CA GLY A 1218 11.00 40.11 -3.47
C GLY A 1218 12.46 39.75 -3.75
N GLY A 1219 13.36 40.74 -3.71
CA GLY A 1219 14.80 40.55 -3.52
C GLY A 1219 15.71 40.81 -4.73
N LYS A 1220 16.26 42.02 -4.77
CA LYS A 1220 17.31 42.57 -5.67
C LYS A 1220 16.86 42.85 -7.12
N LYS A 1221 16.92 44.14 -7.46
CA LYS A 1221 16.97 44.71 -8.82
C LYS A 1221 17.88 43.85 -9.72
N ARG A 1222 17.32 42.88 -10.44
CA ARG A 1222 17.91 42.40 -11.69
C ARG A 1222 17.36 43.30 -12.77
N ARG A 1223 18.22 44.21 -13.26
CA ARG A 1223 17.92 45.06 -14.42
C ARG A 1223 17.33 44.18 -15.51
N ARG A 1224 16.24 44.63 -16.13
CA ARG A 1224 15.84 44.14 -17.44
C ARG A 1224 17.08 44.11 -18.32
N LEU A 1225 17.39 42.93 -18.85
CA LEU A 1225 18.24 42.79 -20.01
C LEU A 1225 17.51 43.49 -21.16
N ASP A 1226 17.88 44.74 -21.44
CA ASP A 1226 17.70 45.35 -22.75
C ASP A 1226 18.66 44.64 -23.70
N THR A 1227 18.24 43.49 -24.22
CA THR A 1227 18.86 42.88 -25.40
C THR A 1227 18.46 43.73 -26.60
N ASN A 1228 19.17 44.84 -26.84
CA ASN A 1228 19.43 45.44 -28.17
C ASN A 1228 19.93 46.89 -28.07
N LYS A 1229 21.20 47.08 -27.73
CA LYS A 1229 21.97 48.28 -28.13
C LYS A 1229 23.46 48.03 -27.93
N VAL A 1230 24.14 47.71 -29.02
CA VAL A 1230 25.44 48.24 -29.49
C VAL A 1230 25.89 47.30 -30.59
N LEU A 1231 25.60 47.65 -31.84
CA LEU A 1231 26.37 47.29 -33.03
C LEU A 1231 25.79 48.11 -34.20
N LEU A 1232 26.48 49.20 -34.53
CA LEU A 1232 26.80 49.64 -35.90
C LEU A 1232 27.20 51.12 -35.88
N GLN A 1233 28.51 51.36 -35.76
CA GLN A 1233 29.14 52.43 -36.53
C GLN A 1233 30.48 51.92 -37.08
N LYS A 1234 30.57 52.01 -38.41
CA LYS A 1234 31.76 52.03 -39.28
C LYS A 1234 32.38 50.67 -39.70
N CYS A 1235 31.99 50.23 -40.90
CA CYS A 1235 32.92 49.76 -41.95
C CYS A 1235 33.94 50.89 -42.29
N PRO A 1236 35.10 50.62 -42.92
CA PRO A 1236 35.25 49.62 -43.99
C PRO A 1236 36.60 48.84 -44.04
N GLN A 1237 36.63 47.93 -45.02
CA GLN A 1237 37.77 47.31 -45.72
C GLN A 1237 38.23 45.91 -45.30
N LEU A 1238 38.18 45.05 -46.33
CA LEU A 1238 38.62 43.65 -46.49
C LEU A 1238 37.71 42.56 -45.91
#